data_AF-A0A1G0Y2I6-F1
#
_entry.id   AF-A0A1G0Y2I6-F1
#
_cell.length_a   1.000
_cell.length_b   1.000
_cell.length_c   1.000
_cell.angle_alpha   90.00
_cell.angle_beta   90.00
_cell.angle_gamma   90.00
#
_symmetry.space_group_name_H-M   'P 1'
#
loop_
_entity.id
_entity.type
_entity.pdbx_description
1 polymer ?
#
loop_
_entity_poly.entity_id
_entity_poly.type
_entity_poly.pdbx_seq_one_letter_code
_entity_poly.pdbx_strand_id
1 'polypeptide(L)'
;MKIKIPGSFLRTLSNLSFARIWQWLTHARGGWPSPMAQSALFATVFYMGCLAFSMRMPMVQHNQDIGHADSAAYALQARGLVLNGSLKVPYVSVFFQRGPSEIWRYDDHWPPMLSLLLAPMFWWSGVDAVNAHAVCVGIGAFLLPLLAAWLALSCCRRVWAALLVAALMFLNPLIFSESLRVLSDVLVAAVLAGYLAALFAARRRPWWFLVAGVFLAGAFYTKGSQLQLLVLTPLLAAIICGTVVFRSRWFYAGLGIGVLLIMPWWITMWLNYGSPLHSTQNYVSSFFGIDRDWDRGFYAVYWDRNLPKTQDRFNDKEAWSKTSKRNLEIFLRSGLLGTDSKFEDWPALGRFGKEMQPWFRPGHVDYRKEVPRLPAPWHTGIHLAGLIWGLLALLVWPAWLLVKTIRQRSWLKPLQLSTNSVKTSLGAGSVLILFVIVQSCFIVFLWSSEIRFTLLLMPMLAVLGCLACQGIMEGTVLLSRWMSPARWRQRLDITRIWCRRRGWIGALLLCIMAGGLARRYHVEISDWQRERMSVQVFEKDYYPKYSTMAQGLQKAGIGGDAVIMTRNPWELLFYMPPASRGVGLPYASPDVIFSIARYYGVTHFINDCRRPGLDSFLKRGHPALTRITADGPFPVYKFDATLFKEGELADLDSLPEKK
;
A
#
# COMPACT_ATOMS: atom_id res chain seq x y z
N MET A 1 7.42 -13.58 44.21
CA MET A 1 8.39 -14.25 43.30
C MET A 1 9.72 -13.48 43.35
N LYS A 2 10.76 -13.99 44.02
CA LYS A 2 12.09 -13.33 44.08
C LYS A 2 12.90 -13.76 42.85
N ILE A 3 13.03 -12.90 41.86
CA ILE A 3 13.88 -13.15 40.68
C ILE A 3 15.34 -13.10 41.15
N LYS A 4 15.98 -14.28 41.32
CA LYS A 4 17.44 -14.36 41.51
C LYS A 4 18.10 -13.98 40.19
N ILE A 5 18.52 -12.73 40.06
CA ILE A 5 19.41 -12.33 38.95
C ILE A 5 20.75 -13.04 39.19
N PRO A 6 21.21 -13.92 38.28
CA PRO A 6 22.45 -14.65 38.49
C PRO A 6 23.61 -13.65 38.57
N GLY A 7 24.44 -13.77 39.62
CA GLY A 7 25.57 -12.86 39.86
C GLY A 7 26.60 -12.81 38.70
N SER A 8 26.56 -13.77 37.77
CA SER A 8 27.34 -13.75 36.53
C SER A 8 26.89 -12.67 35.55
N PHE A 9 25.61 -12.29 35.52
CA PHE A 9 25.09 -11.22 34.66
C PHE A 9 25.63 -9.85 35.10
N LEU A 10 25.61 -9.58 36.40
CA LEU A 10 26.15 -8.34 36.98
C LEU A 10 27.69 -8.26 36.84
N ARG A 11 28.43 -9.37 36.98
CA ARG A 11 29.87 -9.41 36.69
C ARG A 11 30.22 -9.22 35.21
N THR A 12 29.34 -9.67 34.31
CA THR A 12 29.53 -9.48 32.86
C THR A 12 29.29 -8.03 32.46
N LEU A 13 28.32 -7.35 33.10
CA LEU A 13 28.08 -5.92 32.94
C LEU A 13 29.20 -5.06 33.56
N SER A 14 29.75 -5.43 34.72
CA SER A 14 30.85 -4.70 35.35
C SER A 14 32.19 -4.83 34.60
N ASN A 15 32.38 -5.90 33.81
CA ASN A 15 33.58 -6.13 32.99
C ASN A 15 33.50 -5.57 31.57
N LEU A 16 32.37 -4.99 31.17
CA LEU A 16 32.26 -4.22 29.93
C LEU A 16 32.86 -2.84 30.18
N SER A 17 34.17 -2.72 29.97
CA SER A 17 34.83 -1.41 30.03
C SER A 17 34.13 -0.44 29.08
N PHE A 18 33.95 0.81 29.53
CA PHE A 18 33.37 1.88 28.73
C PHE A 18 33.97 1.95 27.31
N ALA A 19 35.28 1.68 27.19
CA ALA A 19 35.99 1.57 25.92
C ALA A 19 35.43 0.50 24.97
N ARG A 20 35.04 -0.68 25.45
CA ARG A 20 34.44 -1.75 24.61
C ARG A 20 33.05 -1.38 24.13
N ILE A 21 32.24 -0.76 25.00
CA ILE A 21 30.90 -0.26 24.64
C ILE A 21 31.04 0.86 23.60
N TRP A 22 31.95 1.81 23.83
CA TRP A 22 32.24 2.91 22.92
C TRP A 22 32.74 2.42 21.56
N GLN A 23 33.66 1.45 21.54
CA GLN A 23 34.10 0.81 20.29
C GLN A 23 32.95 0.09 19.59
N TRP A 24 32.07 -0.60 20.31
CA TRP A 24 30.90 -1.23 19.70
C TRP A 24 29.95 -0.21 19.07
N LEU A 25 29.69 0.91 19.76
CA LEU A 25 28.80 1.99 19.32
C LEU A 25 29.34 2.78 18.12
N THR A 26 30.66 2.94 18.03
CA THR A 26 31.31 3.80 17.02
C THR A 26 31.89 3.03 15.84
N HIS A 27 32.16 1.73 15.98
CA HIS A 27 32.84 0.96 14.94
C HIS A 27 31.87 0.33 13.92
N ALA A 28 32.04 0.70 12.65
CA ALA A 28 31.35 0.08 11.53
C ALA A 28 31.77 -1.40 11.36
N ARG A 29 30.81 -2.33 11.30
CA ARG A 29 31.08 -3.77 11.14
C ARG A 29 30.50 -4.31 9.84
N GLY A 30 31.33 -4.98 9.03
CA GLY A 30 30.87 -5.58 7.76
C GLY A 30 30.37 -4.57 6.72
N GLY A 31 30.83 -3.32 6.82
CA GLY A 31 30.39 -2.22 5.95
C GLY A 31 29.10 -1.55 6.38
N TRP A 32 28.45 -2.00 7.46
CA TRP A 32 27.30 -1.30 8.05
C TRP A 32 27.74 -0.10 8.87
N PRO A 33 26.93 0.98 8.92
CA PRO A 33 27.16 2.08 9.83
C PRO A 33 27.22 1.60 11.28
N SER A 34 27.90 2.36 12.13
CA SER A 34 27.96 2.05 13.55
C SER A 34 26.56 2.12 14.17
N PRO A 35 26.28 1.40 15.29
CA PRO A 35 25.00 1.49 15.98
C PRO A 35 24.59 2.94 16.29
N MET A 36 25.53 3.78 16.73
CA MET A 36 25.28 5.20 16.99
C MET A 36 24.82 5.96 15.73
N ALA A 37 25.44 5.70 14.58
CA ALA A 37 25.04 6.31 13.31
C ALA A 37 23.65 5.83 12.84
N GLN A 38 23.30 4.57 13.11
CA GLN A 38 21.96 4.04 12.82
C GLN A 38 20.90 4.65 13.74
N SER A 39 21.19 4.77 15.05
CA SER A 39 20.30 5.44 16.00
C SER A 39 20.08 6.91 15.64
N ALA A 40 21.16 7.64 15.30
CA ALA A 40 21.06 9.03 14.83
C ALA A 40 20.20 9.15 13.56
N LEU A 41 20.41 8.27 12.58
CA LEU A 41 19.59 8.19 11.36
C LEU A 41 18.11 8.04 11.70
N PHE A 42 17.74 7.02 12.48
CA PHE A 42 16.32 6.75 12.76
C PHE A 42 15.70 7.83 13.66
N ALA A 43 16.46 8.42 14.59
CA ALA A 43 16.02 9.55 15.38
C ALA A 43 15.74 10.79 14.50
N THR A 44 16.60 11.07 13.53
CA THR A 44 16.38 12.16 12.56
C THR A 44 15.16 11.89 11.67
N VAL A 45 15.01 10.68 11.13
CA VAL A 45 13.83 10.33 10.33
C VAL A 45 12.55 10.42 11.16
N PHE A 46 12.58 9.97 12.41
CA PHE A 46 11.46 10.12 13.34
C PHE A 46 11.13 11.59 13.62
N TYR A 47 12.14 12.43 13.87
CA TYR A 47 11.96 13.86 14.06
C TYR A 47 11.34 14.55 12.82
N MET A 48 11.83 14.22 11.62
CA MET A 48 11.20 14.68 10.37
C MET A 48 9.74 14.21 10.26
N GLY A 49 9.47 12.98 10.71
CA GLY A 49 8.11 12.45 10.83
C GLY A 49 7.23 13.25 11.77
N CYS A 50 7.74 13.69 12.92
CA CYS A 50 6.99 14.54 13.85
C CYS A 50 6.59 15.86 13.19
N LEU A 51 7.51 16.48 12.44
CA LEU A 51 7.23 17.70 11.66
C LEU A 51 6.18 17.44 10.57
N ALA A 52 6.31 16.35 9.80
CA ALA A 52 5.35 15.99 8.77
C ALA A 52 3.96 15.70 9.36
N PHE A 53 3.89 15.00 10.49
CA PHE A 53 2.66 14.71 11.21
C PHE A 53 1.99 16.01 11.69
N SER A 54 2.74 16.90 12.35
CA SER A 54 2.17 18.16 12.87
C SER A 54 1.62 19.06 11.77
N MET A 55 2.19 19.01 10.57
CA MET A 55 1.69 19.78 9.42
C MET A 55 0.45 19.18 8.77
N ARG A 56 0.37 17.84 8.72
CA ARG A 56 -0.74 17.12 8.08
C ARG A 56 -1.98 17.05 8.95
N MET A 57 -1.83 17.01 10.28
CA MET A 57 -2.97 16.89 11.21
C MET A 57 -4.02 18.00 11.06
N PRO A 58 -3.67 19.30 10.92
CA PRO A 58 -4.65 20.36 10.67
C PRO A 58 -5.51 20.16 9.42
N MET A 59 -5.03 19.38 8.44
CA MET A 59 -5.75 19.13 7.19
C MET A 59 -6.84 18.07 7.35
N VAL A 60 -6.74 17.23 8.38
CA VAL A 60 -7.68 16.12 8.62
C VAL A 60 -8.50 16.30 9.90
N GLN A 61 -8.10 17.18 10.81
CA GLN A 61 -8.75 17.34 12.12
C GLN A 61 -10.20 17.81 12.04
N HIS A 62 -10.58 18.50 10.96
CA HIS A 62 -11.93 18.97 10.69
C HIS A 62 -12.60 18.20 9.54
N ASN A 63 -11.95 17.15 9.04
CA ASN A 63 -12.51 16.36 7.95
C ASN A 63 -13.34 15.20 8.53
N GLN A 64 -14.66 15.42 8.63
CA GLN A 64 -15.61 14.40 9.06
C GLN A 64 -16.00 13.46 7.92
N ASP A 65 -15.35 13.54 6.75
CA ASP A 65 -15.53 12.60 5.66
C ASP A 65 -14.58 11.41 5.78
N ILE A 66 -15.13 10.25 6.17
CA ILE A 66 -14.38 9.00 6.18
C ILE A 66 -13.84 8.62 4.78
N GLY A 67 -14.47 9.09 3.71
CA GLY A 67 -14.14 8.77 2.33
C GLY A 67 -15.03 7.68 1.73
N HIS A 68 -14.62 7.15 0.58
CA HIS A 68 -15.44 6.22 -0.22
C HIS A 68 -15.34 4.76 0.28
N ALA A 69 -15.72 3.79 -0.57
CA ALA A 69 -15.88 2.37 -0.25
C ALA A 69 -14.76 1.75 0.57
N ASP A 70 -13.53 1.83 0.07
CA ASP A 70 -12.36 1.30 0.73
C ASP A 70 -12.20 1.85 2.16
N SER A 71 -12.29 3.18 2.30
CA SER A 71 -12.07 3.87 3.57
C SER A 71 -13.09 3.48 4.63
N ALA A 72 -14.36 3.54 4.29
CA ALA A 72 -15.44 3.22 5.20
C ALA A 72 -15.43 1.74 5.58
N ALA A 73 -15.06 0.84 4.67
CA ALA A 73 -14.92 -0.58 4.95
C ALA A 73 -13.88 -0.85 6.02
N TYR A 74 -12.67 -0.30 5.89
CA TYR A 74 -11.62 -0.44 6.91
C TYR A 74 -12.07 0.11 8.27
N ALA A 75 -12.72 1.28 8.27
CA ALA A 75 -13.21 1.90 9.49
C ALA A 75 -14.34 1.10 10.15
N LEU A 76 -15.26 0.53 9.37
CA LEU A 76 -16.33 -0.32 9.90
C LEU A 76 -15.81 -1.63 10.48
N GLN A 77 -14.82 -2.27 9.84
CA GLN A 77 -14.13 -3.43 10.41
C GLN A 77 -13.44 -3.07 11.73
N ALA A 78 -12.76 -1.92 11.78
CA ALA A 78 -12.10 -1.43 13.00
C ALA A 78 -13.12 -1.14 14.12
N ARG A 79 -14.27 -0.54 13.78
CA ARG A 79 -15.38 -0.33 14.70
C ARG A 79 -15.91 -1.65 15.25
N GLY A 80 -16.06 -2.68 14.40
CA GLY A 80 -16.44 -4.03 14.81
C GLY A 80 -15.47 -4.59 15.84
N LEU A 81 -14.16 -4.53 15.57
CA LEU A 81 -13.13 -4.99 16.50
C LEU A 81 -13.25 -4.34 17.89
N VAL A 82 -13.50 -3.04 17.94
CA VAL A 82 -13.62 -2.30 19.20
C VAL A 82 -14.92 -2.62 19.94
N LEU A 83 -16.05 -2.73 19.23
CA LEU A 83 -17.36 -2.89 19.86
C LEU A 83 -17.68 -4.34 20.24
N ASN A 84 -17.28 -5.32 19.42
CA ASN A 84 -17.67 -6.71 19.59
C ASN A 84 -16.56 -7.72 19.28
N GLY A 85 -15.31 -7.26 19.10
CA GLY A 85 -14.17 -8.15 18.82
C GLY A 85 -14.23 -8.84 17.46
N SER A 86 -15.05 -8.35 16.52
CA SER A 86 -15.30 -9.01 15.24
C SER A 86 -14.83 -8.18 14.04
N LEU A 87 -14.32 -8.86 13.01
CA LEU A 87 -14.05 -8.29 11.69
C LEU A 87 -15.28 -8.31 10.76
N LYS A 88 -16.44 -8.74 11.27
CA LYS A 88 -17.67 -8.74 10.50
C LYS A 88 -18.11 -7.31 10.20
N VAL A 89 -18.57 -7.09 8.98
CA VAL A 89 -19.15 -5.84 8.52
C VAL A 89 -20.68 -5.92 8.47
N PRO A 90 -21.40 -4.83 8.79
CA PRO A 90 -22.87 -4.79 8.79
C PRO A 90 -23.47 -4.48 7.41
N TYR A 91 -22.80 -4.84 6.31
CA TYR A 91 -23.31 -4.56 4.96
C TYR A 91 -23.04 -5.66 3.93
N VAL A 92 -23.87 -5.63 2.89
CA VAL A 92 -23.63 -6.29 1.60
C VAL A 92 -23.49 -5.21 0.54
N SER A 93 -22.37 -5.15 -0.17
CA SER A 93 -22.08 -4.11 -1.18
C SER A 93 -22.24 -4.60 -2.62
N VAL A 94 -22.01 -5.89 -2.84
CA VAL A 94 -21.98 -6.55 -4.14
C VAL A 94 -22.72 -7.87 -4.07
N PHE A 95 -23.25 -8.33 -5.21
CA PHE A 95 -24.13 -9.49 -5.30
C PHE A 95 -23.55 -10.54 -6.25
N PHE A 96 -22.23 -10.78 -6.11
CA PHE A 96 -21.54 -11.86 -6.81
C PHE A 96 -22.09 -13.22 -6.38
N GLN A 97 -22.10 -13.45 -5.06
CA GLN A 97 -22.54 -14.70 -4.45
C GLN A 97 -23.77 -14.47 -3.58
N ARG A 98 -24.57 -15.51 -3.38
CA ARG A 98 -25.67 -15.49 -2.42
C ARG A 98 -25.10 -15.50 -1.01
N GLY A 99 -25.24 -14.36 -0.31
CA GLY A 99 -24.89 -14.25 1.09
C GLY A 99 -25.96 -14.86 2.01
N PRO A 100 -25.62 -15.11 3.29
CA PRO A 100 -26.64 -15.35 4.30
C PRO A 100 -27.62 -14.15 4.35
N SER A 101 -28.90 -14.42 4.62
CA SER A 101 -29.90 -13.36 4.80
C SER A 101 -29.56 -12.47 6.00
N GLU A 102 -28.85 -13.00 6.99
CA GLU A 102 -28.21 -12.23 8.04
C GLU A 102 -27.00 -11.46 7.49
N ILE A 103 -27.13 -10.13 7.39
CA ILE A 103 -26.15 -9.23 6.76
C ILE A 103 -24.75 -9.28 7.42
N TRP A 104 -24.64 -9.70 8.68
CA TRP A 104 -23.37 -9.74 9.42
C TRP A 104 -22.40 -10.79 8.87
N ARG A 105 -21.52 -10.35 7.98
CA ARG A 105 -20.56 -11.19 7.25
C ARG A 105 -19.14 -10.69 7.42
N TYR A 106 -18.16 -11.55 7.19
CA TYR A 106 -16.79 -11.07 7.04
C TYR A 106 -16.66 -10.22 5.78
N ASP A 107 -15.73 -9.28 5.78
CA ASP A 107 -15.41 -8.59 4.54
C ASP A 107 -14.56 -9.50 3.66
N ASP A 108 -15.00 -9.75 2.43
CA ASP A 108 -14.30 -10.57 1.43
C ASP A 108 -13.67 -9.72 0.32
N HIS A 109 -13.76 -8.39 0.43
CA HIS A 109 -13.18 -7.47 -0.53
C HIS A 109 -11.90 -6.81 0.01
N TRP A 110 -11.92 -6.34 1.26
CA TRP A 110 -10.81 -5.59 1.85
C TRP A 110 -10.16 -6.32 3.04
N PRO A 111 -8.90 -6.74 2.91
CA PRO A 111 -8.14 -7.34 3.99
C PRO A 111 -7.96 -6.42 5.22
N PRO A 112 -7.92 -6.96 6.45
CA PRO A 112 -8.14 -6.18 7.67
C PRO A 112 -6.92 -5.44 8.25
N MET A 113 -5.74 -5.39 7.60
CA MET A 113 -4.54 -4.81 8.25
C MET A 113 -4.72 -3.35 8.66
N LEU A 114 -5.32 -2.52 7.79
CA LEU A 114 -5.56 -1.12 8.16
C LEU A 114 -6.55 -1.06 9.32
N SER A 115 -7.62 -1.85 9.28
CA SER A 115 -8.61 -1.97 10.36
C SER A 115 -7.97 -2.32 11.71
N LEU A 116 -6.98 -3.23 11.73
CA LEU A 116 -6.21 -3.59 12.93
C LEU A 116 -5.36 -2.45 13.47
N LEU A 117 -4.90 -1.51 12.62
CA LEU A 117 -4.19 -0.31 13.05
C LEU A 117 -5.12 0.81 13.49
N LEU A 118 -6.32 0.89 12.91
CA LEU A 118 -7.37 1.84 13.30
C LEU A 118 -7.97 1.50 14.67
N ALA A 119 -8.18 0.21 14.96
CA ALA A 119 -8.90 -0.25 16.15
C ALA A 119 -8.31 0.27 17.48
N PRO A 120 -6.98 0.27 17.73
CA PRO A 120 -6.42 0.86 18.95
C PRO A 120 -6.75 2.34 19.11
N MET A 121 -6.73 3.11 18.01
CA MET A 121 -7.08 4.53 18.05
C MET A 121 -8.58 4.73 18.31
N PHE A 122 -9.43 3.92 17.69
CA PHE A 122 -10.88 3.95 17.94
C PHE A 122 -11.25 3.54 19.36
N TRP A 123 -10.54 2.57 19.94
CA TRP A 123 -10.72 2.18 21.34
C TRP A 123 -10.32 3.31 22.30
N TRP A 124 -9.23 4.02 22.00
CA TRP A 124 -8.71 5.07 22.88
C TRP A 124 -9.43 6.42 22.74
N SER A 125 -9.75 6.84 21.51
CA SER A 125 -10.24 8.19 21.18
C SER A 125 -11.65 8.23 20.59
N GLY A 126 -12.31 7.08 20.46
CA GLY A 126 -13.64 6.95 19.86
C GLY A 126 -13.62 6.71 18.35
N VAL A 127 -14.76 6.25 17.83
CA VAL A 127 -14.95 5.91 16.41
C VAL A 127 -15.34 7.18 15.65
N ASP A 128 -14.36 7.83 15.04
CA ASP A 128 -14.51 9.09 14.30
C ASP A 128 -13.64 9.05 13.02
N ALA A 129 -14.08 9.71 11.95
CA ALA A 129 -13.32 9.86 10.72
C ALA A 129 -11.97 10.53 10.95
N VAL A 130 -11.91 11.54 11.81
CA VAL A 130 -10.68 12.27 12.18
C VAL A 130 -9.64 11.32 12.77
N ASN A 131 -10.07 10.43 13.67
CA ASN A 131 -9.19 9.43 14.29
C ASN A 131 -8.67 8.43 13.25
N ALA A 132 -9.49 8.07 12.27
CA ALA A 132 -9.06 7.18 11.19
C ALA A 132 -8.01 7.85 10.29
N HIS A 133 -8.24 9.10 9.91
CA HIS A 133 -7.28 9.89 9.14
C HIS A 133 -5.97 10.10 9.91
N ALA A 134 -6.03 10.37 11.21
CA ALA A 134 -4.84 10.55 12.05
C ALA A 134 -3.90 9.34 12.01
N VAL A 135 -4.45 8.12 12.02
CA VAL A 135 -3.66 6.89 11.89
C VAL A 135 -2.98 6.83 10.52
N CYS A 136 -3.70 7.13 9.43
CA CYS A 136 -3.12 7.16 8.09
C CYS A 136 -2.05 8.24 7.90
N VAL A 137 -2.25 9.42 8.50
CA VAL A 137 -1.23 10.47 8.57
C VAL A 137 0.00 9.94 9.30
N GLY A 138 -0.17 9.24 10.41
CA GLY A 138 0.90 8.58 11.15
C GLY A 138 1.65 7.53 10.33
N ILE A 139 0.94 6.72 9.53
CA ILE A 139 1.55 5.73 8.63
C ILE A 139 2.44 6.43 7.59
N GLY A 140 1.93 7.50 6.95
CA GLY A 140 2.68 8.26 5.95
C GLY A 140 3.82 9.11 6.51
N ALA A 141 3.69 9.62 7.74
CA ALA A 141 4.69 10.47 8.39
C ALA A 141 5.78 9.66 9.12
N PHE A 142 5.45 8.50 9.67
CA PHE A 142 6.41 7.72 10.47
C PHE A 142 6.75 6.39 9.81
N LEU A 143 5.75 5.52 9.62
CA LEU A 143 5.99 4.13 9.30
C LEU A 143 6.69 3.95 7.94
N LEU A 144 6.16 4.59 6.88
CA LEU A 144 6.73 4.47 5.54
C LEU A 144 8.16 5.04 5.46
N PRO A 145 8.46 6.28 5.88
CA PRO A 145 9.82 6.81 5.82
C PRO A 145 10.83 6.00 6.65
N LEU A 146 10.44 5.49 7.83
CA LEU A 146 11.30 4.65 8.67
C LEU A 146 11.63 3.32 8.00
N LEU A 147 10.64 2.62 7.43
CA LEU A 147 10.85 1.35 6.75
C LEU A 147 11.59 1.52 5.41
N ALA A 148 11.35 2.63 4.70
CA ALA A 148 12.10 2.97 3.49
C ALA A 148 13.58 3.30 3.81
N ALA A 149 13.85 4.04 4.90
CA ALA A 149 15.20 4.27 5.40
C ALA A 149 15.89 2.96 5.80
N TRP A 150 15.17 2.04 6.44
CA TRP A 150 15.70 0.74 6.81
C TRP A 150 16.03 -0.13 5.58
N LEU A 151 15.19 -0.10 4.55
CA LEU A 151 15.46 -0.75 3.27
C LEU A 151 16.72 -0.18 2.62
N ALA A 152 16.82 1.14 2.49
CA ALA A 152 17.99 1.82 1.96
C ALA A 152 19.27 1.50 2.74
N LEU A 153 19.19 1.50 4.07
CA LEU A 153 20.30 1.13 4.95
C LEU A 153 20.71 -0.34 4.74
N SER A 154 19.75 -1.24 4.52
CA SER A 154 20.00 -2.67 4.31
C SER A 154 20.66 -2.97 2.96
N CYS A 155 20.29 -2.21 1.92
CA CYS A 155 20.85 -2.32 0.58
C CYS A 155 22.20 -1.60 0.45
N CYS A 156 22.20 -0.29 0.73
CA CYS A 156 23.34 0.60 0.46
C CYS A 156 24.39 0.57 1.58
N ARG A 157 23.96 0.29 2.83
CA ARG A 157 24.78 0.37 4.04
C ARG A 157 25.37 1.76 4.28
N ARG A 158 24.68 2.81 3.81
CA ARG A 158 25.07 4.21 3.95
C ARG A 158 23.95 5.00 4.61
N VAL A 159 24.30 5.80 5.62
CA VAL A 159 23.34 6.68 6.32
C VAL A 159 22.78 7.75 5.37
N TRP A 160 23.62 8.34 4.52
CA TRP A 160 23.16 9.36 3.56
C TRP A 160 22.09 8.82 2.61
N ALA A 161 22.23 7.58 2.14
CA ALA A 161 21.24 6.96 1.24
C ALA A 161 19.92 6.73 1.97
N ALA A 162 19.97 6.30 3.23
CA ALA A 162 18.79 6.11 4.05
C ALA A 162 18.07 7.42 4.37
N LEU A 163 18.80 8.49 4.70
CA LEU A 163 18.23 9.83 4.87
C LEU A 163 17.62 10.36 3.58
N LEU A 164 18.29 10.19 2.44
CA LEU A 164 17.79 10.63 1.15
C LEU A 164 16.48 9.92 0.78
N VAL A 165 16.42 8.60 0.95
CA VAL A 165 15.19 7.84 0.70
C VAL A 165 14.06 8.25 1.63
N ALA A 166 14.32 8.46 2.92
CA ALA A 166 13.31 8.97 3.85
C ALA A 166 12.82 10.38 3.44
N ALA A 167 13.74 11.29 3.12
CA ALA A 167 13.41 12.63 2.64
C ALA A 167 12.56 12.58 1.36
N LEU A 168 12.86 11.68 0.42
CA LEU A 168 12.05 11.46 -0.77
C LEU A 168 10.62 11.00 -0.44
N MET A 169 10.42 10.19 0.60
CA MET A 169 9.06 9.81 1.04
C MET A 169 8.31 11.01 1.64
N PHE A 170 9.00 11.86 2.39
CA PHE A 170 8.42 13.08 2.96
C PHE A 170 8.05 14.10 1.90
N LEU A 171 8.90 14.28 0.89
CA LEU A 171 8.76 15.27 -0.16
C LEU A 171 7.78 14.84 -1.26
N ASN A 172 7.44 13.56 -1.38
CA ASN A 172 6.54 13.10 -2.44
C ASN A 172 5.09 13.61 -2.23
N PRO A 173 4.55 14.45 -3.13
CA PRO A 173 3.20 15.01 -2.98
C PRO A 173 2.09 13.96 -3.01
N LEU A 174 2.27 12.89 -3.77
CA LEU A 174 1.28 11.81 -3.83
C LEU A 174 1.23 11.03 -2.52
N ILE A 175 2.38 10.66 -1.95
CA ILE A 175 2.44 10.03 -0.61
C ILE A 175 1.82 10.95 0.43
N PHE A 176 2.07 12.26 0.35
CA PHE A 176 1.43 13.24 1.19
C PHE A 176 -0.10 13.18 1.08
N SER A 177 -0.66 13.36 -0.12
CA SER A 177 -2.12 13.37 -0.35
C SER A 177 -2.79 12.06 0.06
N GLU A 178 -2.18 10.93 -0.31
CA GLU A 178 -2.73 9.60 0.00
C GLU A 178 -2.60 9.24 1.48
N SER A 179 -1.67 9.85 2.22
CA SER A 179 -1.61 9.71 3.68
C SER A 179 -2.71 10.49 4.42
N LEU A 180 -3.37 11.45 3.76
CA LEU A 180 -4.53 12.17 4.32
C LEU A 180 -5.84 11.42 4.11
N ARG A 181 -5.80 10.23 3.51
CA ARG A 181 -6.97 9.39 3.22
C ARG A 181 -6.88 8.08 3.99
N VAL A 182 -8.04 7.53 4.37
CA VAL A 182 -8.12 6.22 5.05
C VAL A 182 -7.95 5.07 4.06
N LEU A 183 -6.80 5.00 3.39
CA LEU A 183 -6.48 3.97 2.40
C LEU A 183 -5.27 3.14 2.83
N SER A 184 -5.27 1.86 2.45
CA SER A 184 -4.19 0.93 2.79
C SER A 184 -2.97 1.04 1.88
N ASP A 185 -3.00 1.91 0.87
CA ASP A 185 -2.00 1.99 -0.20
C ASP A 185 -0.63 2.50 0.29
N VAL A 186 -0.60 3.45 1.22
CA VAL A 186 0.64 3.89 1.89
C VAL A 186 1.14 2.81 2.85
N LEU A 187 0.22 2.11 3.54
CA LEU A 187 0.55 1.04 4.46
C LEU A 187 1.19 -0.16 3.75
N VAL A 188 0.65 -0.60 2.61
CA VAL A 188 1.24 -1.70 1.83
C VAL A 188 2.63 -1.33 1.34
N ALA A 189 2.86 -0.09 0.89
CA ALA A 189 4.20 0.37 0.50
C ALA A 189 5.19 0.28 1.68
N ALA A 190 4.76 0.69 2.88
CA ALA A 190 5.58 0.63 4.09
C ALA A 190 5.93 -0.83 4.46
N VAL A 191 4.92 -1.69 4.50
CA VAL A 191 5.06 -3.12 4.83
C VAL A 191 5.96 -3.84 3.81
N LEU A 192 5.83 -3.55 2.51
CA LEU A 192 6.70 -4.13 1.48
C LEU A 192 8.15 -3.63 1.59
N ALA A 193 8.37 -2.36 1.96
CA ALA A 193 9.70 -1.85 2.26
C ALA A 193 10.31 -2.57 3.48
N GLY A 194 9.53 -2.78 4.54
CA GLY A 194 9.93 -3.55 5.72
C GLY A 194 10.25 -5.02 5.41
N TYR A 195 9.42 -5.67 4.58
CA TYR A 195 9.64 -7.03 4.08
C TYR A 195 11.00 -7.15 3.38
N LEU A 196 11.27 -6.29 2.39
CA LEU A 196 12.54 -6.31 1.66
C LEU A 196 13.73 -5.95 2.58
N ALA A 197 13.56 -4.98 3.48
CA ALA A 197 14.61 -4.61 4.43
C ALA A 197 15.01 -5.79 5.32
N ALA A 198 14.02 -6.50 5.88
CA ALA A 198 14.23 -7.70 6.68
C ALA A 198 14.90 -8.81 5.85
N LEU A 199 14.47 -9.01 4.60
CA LEU A 199 15.06 -10.00 3.70
C LEU A 199 16.55 -9.70 3.41
N PHE A 200 16.90 -8.44 3.16
CA PHE A 200 18.30 -8.03 3.01
C PHE A 200 19.10 -8.14 4.30
N ALA A 201 18.50 -7.83 5.45
CA ALA A 201 19.12 -7.97 6.76
C ALA A 201 19.40 -9.44 7.11
N ALA A 202 18.59 -10.38 6.59
CA ALA A 202 18.74 -11.83 6.79
C ALA A 202 20.08 -12.38 6.28
N ARG A 203 20.66 -11.73 5.26
CA ARG A 203 22.02 -12.05 4.79
C ARG A 203 23.08 -11.95 5.88
N ARG A 204 22.90 -11.04 6.85
CA ARG A 204 23.83 -10.87 7.98
C ARG A 204 23.41 -11.67 9.18
N ARG A 205 22.11 -11.69 9.51
CA ARG A 205 21.57 -12.42 10.64
C ARG A 205 20.37 -13.23 10.17
N PRO A 206 20.53 -14.55 9.96
CA PRO A 206 19.47 -15.38 9.38
C PRO A 206 18.12 -15.29 10.08
N TRP A 207 18.06 -15.01 11.40
CA TRP A 207 16.80 -14.86 12.12
C TRP A 207 15.90 -13.72 11.61
N TRP A 208 16.43 -12.75 10.84
CA TRP A 208 15.58 -11.73 10.19
C TRP A 208 14.62 -12.32 9.15
N PHE A 209 14.82 -13.56 8.69
CA PHE A 209 13.78 -14.28 7.92
C PHE A 209 12.46 -14.42 8.70
N LEU A 210 12.50 -14.51 10.04
CA LEU A 210 11.28 -14.52 10.86
C LEU A 210 10.53 -13.20 10.73
N VAL A 211 11.24 -12.07 10.79
CA VAL A 211 10.66 -10.73 10.62
C VAL A 211 10.16 -10.54 9.19
N ALA A 212 10.87 -11.04 8.19
CA ALA A 212 10.39 -11.05 6.81
C ALA A 212 9.09 -11.86 6.67
N GLY A 213 8.96 -12.99 7.38
CA GLY A 213 7.71 -13.77 7.47
C GLY A 213 6.54 -12.97 8.05
N VAL A 214 6.78 -12.20 9.12
CA VAL A 214 5.77 -11.31 9.71
C VAL A 214 5.35 -10.22 8.72
N PHE A 215 6.30 -9.56 8.04
CA PHE A 215 5.96 -8.56 7.02
C PHE A 215 5.28 -9.17 5.79
N LEU A 216 5.59 -10.41 5.43
CA LEU A 216 4.91 -11.13 4.35
C LEU A 216 3.43 -11.32 4.70
N ALA A 217 3.13 -11.81 5.91
CA ALA A 217 1.77 -11.92 6.39
C ALA A 217 1.08 -10.55 6.44
N GLY A 218 1.76 -9.54 7.00
CA GLY A 218 1.27 -8.16 7.00
C GLY A 218 0.94 -7.65 5.60
N ALA A 219 1.77 -7.95 4.59
CA ALA A 219 1.54 -7.53 3.21
C ALA A 219 0.26 -8.17 2.65
N PHE A 220 0.05 -9.47 2.91
CA PHE A 220 -1.19 -10.16 2.56
C PHE A 220 -2.41 -9.51 3.22
N TYR A 221 -2.33 -9.20 4.53
CA TYR A 221 -3.41 -8.53 5.25
C TYR A 221 -3.63 -7.08 4.83
N THR A 222 -2.67 -6.42 4.16
CA THR A 222 -2.91 -5.09 3.55
C THR A 222 -3.62 -5.22 2.20
N LYS A 223 -3.18 -6.15 1.36
CA LYS A 223 -3.77 -6.46 0.04
C LYS A 223 -3.55 -7.95 -0.24
N GLY A 224 -4.64 -8.69 -0.46
CA GLY A 224 -4.58 -10.15 -0.65
C GLY A 224 -3.73 -10.59 -1.84
N SER A 225 -3.58 -9.72 -2.84
CA SER A 225 -2.68 -9.91 -3.99
C SER A 225 -1.21 -10.10 -3.63
N GLN A 226 -0.77 -9.66 -2.45
CA GLN A 226 0.60 -9.87 -1.98
C GLN A 226 0.88 -11.34 -1.61
N LEU A 227 -0.09 -12.24 -1.80
CA LEU A 227 0.12 -13.69 -1.79
C LEU A 227 1.27 -14.12 -2.73
N GLN A 228 1.50 -13.39 -3.82
CA GLN A 228 2.64 -13.63 -4.73
C GLN A 228 4.01 -13.61 -4.03
N LEU A 229 4.12 -12.96 -2.87
CA LEU A 229 5.35 -12.95 -2.08
C LEU A 229 5.72 -14.35 -1.58
N LEU A 230 4.77 -15.26 -1.34
CA LEU A 230 5.10 -16.65 -0.96
C LEU A 230 5.94 -17.34 -2.05
N VAL A 231 5.60 -17.12 -3.31
CA VAL A 231 6.30 -17.67 -4.47
C VAL A 231 7.60 -16.90 -4.74
N LEU A 232 7.57 -15.58 -4.57
CA LEU A 232 8.71 -14.72 -4.86
C LEU A 232 9.82 -14.82 -3.79
N THR A 233 9.49 -15.10 -2.53
CA THR A 233 10.44 -15.13 -1.40
C THR A 233 11.61 -16.10 -1.64
N PRO A 234 11.40 -17.38 -2.01
CA PRO A 234 12.49 -18.30 -2.36
C PRO A 234 13.46 -17.75 -3.40
N LEU A 235 12.91 -17.13 -4.46
CA LEU A 235 13.71 -16.57 -5.56
C LEU A 235 14.55 -15.39 -5.08
N LEU A 236 13.94 -14.42 -4.39
CA LEU A 236 14.67 -13.25 -3.87
C LEU A 236 15.72 -13.67 -2.84
N ALA A 237 15.38 -14.59 -1.94
CA ALA A 237 16.29 -15.11 -0.94
C ALA A 237 17.50 -15.81 -1.57
N ALA A 238 17.30 -16.59 -2.64
CA ALA A 238 18.37 -17.22 -3.39
C ALA A 238 19.28 -16.20 -4.10
N ILE A 239 18.74 -15.10 -4.64
CA ILE A 239 19.53 -14.03 -5.24
C ILE A 239 20.39 -13.33 -4.17
N ILE A 240 19.83 -13.05 -2.98
CA ILE A 240 20.51 -12.31 -1.90
C ILE A 240 21.57 -13.18 -1.20
N CYS A 241 21.20 -14.40 -0.84
CA CYS A 241 21.96 -15.27 0.06
C CYS A 241 22.64 -16.45 -0.67
N GLY A 242 22.33 -16.66 -1.95
CA GLY A 242 22.69 -17.88 -2.69
C GLY A 242 21.76 -19.04 -2.39
N THR A 243 21.89 -20.13 -3.14
CA THR A 243 21.11 -21.37 -2.98
C THR A 243 21.29 -22.03 -1.60
N VAL A 244 22.34 -21.68 -0.86
CA VAL A 244 22.59 -22.16 0.51
C VAL A 244 21.50 -21.70 1.49
N VAL A 245 20.71 -20.67 1.13
CA VAL A 245 19.55 -20.25 1.91
C VAL A 245 18.54 -21.38 2.14
N PHE A 246 18.43 -22.31 1.18
CA PHE A 246 17.57 -23.49 1.29
C PHE A 246 18.07 -24.55 2.28
N ARG A 247 19.21 -24.32 2.94
CA ARG A 247 19.67 -25.10 4.09
C ARG A 247 19.46 -24.39 5.42
N SER A 248 19.02 -23.12 5.38
CA SER A 248 18.81 -22.32 6.58
C SER A 248 17.49 -22.66 7.22
N ARG A 249 17.52 -23.22 8.45
CA ARG A 249 16.30 -23.40 9.26
C ARG A 249 15.52 -22.11 9.47
N TRP A 250 16.22 -20.96 9.51
CA TRP A 250 15.59 -19.66 9.72
C TRP A 250 14.78 -19.21 8.50
N PHE A 251 15.19 -19.60 7.29
CA PHE A 251 14.43 -19.30 6.07
C PHE A 251 13.08 -20.02 6.10
N TYR A 252 13.08 -21.32 6.36
CA TYR A 252 11.85 -22.11 6.48
C TYR A 252 11.01 -21.68 7.68
N ALA A 253 11.62 -21.37 8.83
CA ALA A 253 10.90 -20.83 9.97
C ALA A 253 10.25 -19.48 9.64
N GLY A 254 10.90 -18.63 8.86
CA GLY A 254 10.34 -17.36 8.39
C GLY A 254 9.13 -17.56 7.48
N LEU A 255 9.25 -18.42 6.46
CA LEU A 255 8.12 -18.78 5.61
C LEU A 255 6.98 -19.42 6.40
N GLY A 256 7.31 -20.33 7.33
CA GLY A 256 6.36 -20.98 8.22
C GLY A 256 5.60 -19.98 9.08
N ILE A 257 6.29 -19.02 9.72
CA ILE A 257 5.64 -17.93 10.46
C ILE A 257 4.72 -17.11 9.55
N GLY A 258 5.15 -16.78 8.34
CA GLY A 258 4.31 -16.04 7.38
C GLY A 258 3.01 -16.78 7.07
N VAL A 259 3.09 -18.07 6.74
CA VAL A 259 1.91 -18.91 6.46
C VAL A 259 1.04 -19.06 7.71
N LEU A 260 1.63 -19.34 8.88
CA LEU A 260 0.89 -19.49 10.13
C LEU A 260 0.12 -18.21 10.52
N LEU A 261 0.69 -17.03 10.26
CA LEU A 261 0.01 -15.76 10.53
C LEU A 261 -1.12 -15.46 9.52
N ILE A 262 -1.00 -15.92 8.27
CA ILE A 262 -2.06 -15.80 7.25
C ILE A 262 -3.20 -16.81 7.51
N MET A 263 -2.87 -17.98 8.06
CA MET A 263 -3.78 -19.12 8.21
C MET A 263 -5.13 -18.79 8.89
N PRO A 264 -5.21 -17.97 9.97
CA PRO A 264 -6.49 -17.61 10.58
C PRO A 264 -7.46 -16.96 9.59
N TRP A 265 -6.96 -16.09 8.70
CA TRP A 265 -7.79 -15.48 7.66
C TRP A 265 -8.25 -16.50 6.63
N TRP A 266 -7.37 -17.39 6.18
CA TRP A 266 -7.74 -18.46 5.26
C TRP A 266 -8.79 -19.42 5.84
N ILE A 267 -8.66 -19.80 7.11
CA ILE A 267 -9.67 -20.60 7.79
C ILE A 267 -11.00 -19.83 7.83
N THR A 268 -10.96 -18.54 8.18
CA THR A 268 -12.16 -17.69 8.20
C THR A 268 -12.82 -17.62 6.83
N MET A 269 -12.06 -17.39 5.76
CA MET A 269 -12.58 -17.34 4.40
C MET A 269 -13.14 -18.70 3.95
N TRP A 270 -12.46 -19.80 4.29
CA TRP A 270 -12.93 -21.15 3.98
C TRP A 270 -14.24 -21.49 4.68
N LEU A 271 -14.36 -21.19 5.97
CA LEU A 271 -15.58 -21.46 6.75
C LEU A 271 -16.78 -20.64 6.28
N ASN A 272 -16.57 -19.41 5.80
CA ASN A 272 -17.67 -18.51 5.44
C ASN A 272 -18.00 -18.51 3.93
N TYR A 273 -17.04 -18.86 3.07
CA TYR A 273 -17.18 -18.76 1.61
C TYR A 273 -16.74 -20.02 0.86
N GLY A 274 -16.35 -21.08 1.56
CA GLY A 274 -15.94 -22.35 0.95
C GLY A 274 -14.55 -22.32 0.29
N SER A 275 -13.81 -21.21 0.34
CA SER A 275 -12.46 -21.11 -0.21
C SER A 275 -11.51 -20.28 0.66
N PRO A 276 -10.30 -20.77 0.99
CA PRO A 276 -9.33 -20.01 1.78
C PRO A 276 -8.79 -18.77 1.06
N LEU A 277 -8.86 -18.76 -0.28
CA LEU A 277 -8.44 -17.64 -1.13
C LEU A 277 -9.64 -16.88 -1.69
N HIS A 278 -10.82 -17.03 -1.07
CA HIS A 278 -11.99 -16.27 -1.45
C HIS A 278 -11.69 -14.77 -1.35
N SER A 279 -11.98 -14.07 -2.44
CA SER A 279 -12.02 -12.62 -2.45
C SER A 279 -12.86 -12.14 -3.63
N THR A 280 -13.72 -11.17 -3.38
CA THR A 280 -14.47 -10.52 -4.47
C THR A 280 -13.56 -9.73 -5.40
N GLN A 281 -12.31 -9.44 -5.00
CA GLN A 281 -11.29 -8.87 -5.88
C GLN A 281 -10.99 -9.76 -7.09
N ASN A 282 -11.19 -11.08 -6.99
CA ASN A 282 -11.01 -12.00 -8.11
C ASN A 282 -12.01 -11.66 -9.24
N TYR A 283 -13.28 -11.42 -8.88
CA TYR A 283 -14.35 -11.03 -9.81
C TYR A 283 -14.15 -9.61 -10.36
N VAL A 284 -13.80 -8.68 -9.47
CA VAL A 284 -13.46 -7.28 -9.77
C VAL A 284 -12.34 -7.18 -10.81
N SER A 285 -11.31 -8.02 -10.70
CA SER A 285 -10.16 -8.00 -11.62
C SER A 285 -10.56 -8.23 -13.08
N SER A 286 -11.71 -8.87 -13.33
CA SER A 286 -12.24 -9.12 -14.66
C SER A 286 -12.82 -7.89 -15.34
N PHE A 287 -13.37 -6.93 -14.58
CA PHE A 287 -13.93 -5.69 -15.15
C PHE A 287 -12.94 -4.52 -15.11
N PHE A 288 -11.89 -4.62 -14.29
CA PHE A 288 -11.06 -3.46 -13.96
C PHE A 288 -10.25 -2.98 -15.18
N GLY A 289 -10.54 -1.77 -15.64
CA GLY A 289 -9.89 -1.15 -16.81
C GLY A 289 -10.63 -1.33 -18.13
N ILE A 290 -11.70 -2.11 -18.17
CA ILE A 290 -12.64 -2.16 -19.29
C ILE A 290 -13.55 -0.92 -19.17
N ASP A 291 -13.24 0.14 -19.93
CA ASP A 291 -13.86 1.48 -19.78
C ASP A 291 -15.37 1.53 -20.01
N ARG A 292 -15.98 0.50 -20.60
CA ARG A 292 -17.43 0.42 -20.73
C ARG A 292 -17.99 -0.34 -19.53
N ASP A 293 -18.80 0.36 -18.74
CA ASP A 293 -19.73 -0.25 -17.79
C ASP A 293 -19.13 -0.91 -16.54
N TRP A 294 -17.94 -0.49 -16.05
CA TRP A 294 -17.40 -0.92 -14.74
C TRP A 294 -18.46 -0.91 -13.63
N ASP A 295 -19.14 0.23 -13.46
CA ASP A 295 -20.16 0.37 -12.42
C ASP A 295 -21.38 -0.52 -12.66
N ARG A 296 -21.69 -0.87 -13.90
CA ARG A 296 -22.79 -1.80 -14.19
C ARG A 296 -22.36 -3.24 -13.92
N GLY A 297 -21.15 -3.62 -14.30
CA GLY A 297 -20.61 -4.96 -14.05
C GLY A 297 -20.36 -5.21 -12.56
N PHE A 298 -19.59 -4.34 -11.90
CA PHE A 298 -19.24 -4.50 -10.49
C PHE A 298 -20.46 -4.53 -9.56
N TYR A 299 -21.52 -3.78 -9.89
CA TYR A 299 -22.75 -3.74 -9.09
C TYR A 299 -23.93 -4.50 -9.71
N ALA A 300 -23.70 -5.32 -10.75
CA ALA A 300 -24.72 -6.23 -11.24
C ALA A 300 -25.06 -7.31 -10.21
N VAL A 301 -26.22 -7.92 -10.40
CA VAL A 301 -26.66 -9.09 -9.64
C VAL A 301 -26.25 -10.34 -10.40
N TYR A 302 -25.32 -11.11 -9.84
CA TYR A 302 -24.87 -12.39 -10.39
C TYR A 302 -25.50 -13.56 -9.64
N TRP A 303 -25.62 -13.47 -8.31
CA TRP A 303 -26.31 -14.46 -7.48
C TRP A 303 -25.82 -15.90 -7.71
N ASP A 304 -24.49 -16.09 -7.63
CA ASP A 304 -23.76 -17.33 -7.92
C ASP A 304 -23.76 -17.80 -9.38
N ARG A 305 -24.29 -17.00 -10.31
CA ARG A 305 -24.37 -17.33 -11.74
C ARG A 305 -23.49 -16.42 -12.58
N ASN A 306 -22.89 -16.98 -13.62
CA ASN A 306 -22.09 -16.26 -14.61
C ASN A 306 -21.05 -15.33 -13.97
N LEU A 307 -20.43 -15.82 -12.89
CA LEU A 307 -19.42 -15.08 -12.17
C LEU A 307 -18.26 -14.77 -13.12
N PRO A 308 -17.85 -13.51 -13.20
CA PRO A 308 -16.76 -13.08 -14.06
C PRO A 308 -15.47 -13.71 -13.58
N LYS A 309 -14.74 -14.37 -14.47
CA LYS A 309 -13.46 -15.01 -14.16
C LYS A 309 -12.33 -14.14 -14.67
N THR A 310 -11.17 -14.19 -14.02
CA THR A 310 -9.99 -13.43 -14.50
C THR A 310 -9.63 -13.80 -15.94
N GLN A 311 -9.93 -15.03 -16.37
CA GLN A 311 -9.75 -15.48 -17.76
C GLN A 311 -10.61 -14.70 -18.77
N ASP A 312 -11.80 -14.23 -18.38
CA ASP A 312 -12.74 -13.56 -19.28
C ASP A 312 -12.16 -12.22 -19.76
N ARG A 313 -11.36 -11.57 -18.90
CA ARG A 313 -10.58 -10.39 -19.27
C ARG A 313 -9.60 -10.68 -20.40
N PHE A 314 -8.95 -11.84 -20.41
CA PHE A 314 -7.98 -12.21 -21.45
C PHE A 314 -8.67 -12.67 -22.75
N ASN A 315 -9.94 -13.06 -22.67
CA ASN A 315 -10.75 -13.41 -23.84
C ASN A 315 -11.17 -12.16 -24.63
N ASP A 316 -11.44 -11.03 -23.96
CA ASP A 316 -11.61 -9.73 -24.61
C ASP A 316 -10.25 -9.10 -24.95
N LYS A 317 -9.65 -9.58 -26.05
CA LYS A 317 -8.31 -9.16 -26.50
C LYS A 317 -8.20 -7.64 -26.72
N GLU A 318 -9.28 -7.00 -27.19
CA GLU A 318 -9.29 -5.57 -27.48
C GLU A 318 -9.27 -4.77 -26.17
N ALA A 319 -10.21 -5.05 -25.26
CA ALA A 319 -10.28 -4.36 -23.98
C ALA A 319 -9.01 -4.60 -23.14
N TRP A 320 -8.49 -5.82 -23.15
CA TRP A 320 -7.23 -6.13 -22.47
C TRP A 320 -6.03 -5.40 -23.07
N SER A 321 -5.90 -5.35 -24.41
CA SER A 321 -4.82 -4.62 -25.08
C SER A 321 -4.89 -3.13 -24.75
N LYS A 322 -6.09 -2.51 -24.83
CA LYS A 322 -6.29 -1.10 -24.49
C LYS A 322 -5.93 -0.81 -23.04
N THR A 323 -6.40 -1.64 -22.11
CA THR A 323 -6.14 -1.49 -20.67
C THR A 323 -4.66 -1.64 -20.35
N SER A 324 -4.01 -2.68 -20.90
CA SER A 324 -2.59 -2.96 -20.66
C SER A 324 -1.70 -1.86 -21.24
N LYS A 325 -2.03 -1.36 -22.45
CA LYS A 325 -1.34 -0.20 -23.05
C LYS A 325 -1.50 1.06 -22.20
N ARG A 326 -2.71 1.35 -21.71
CA ARG A 326 -2.96 2.49 -20.80
C ARG A 326 -2.17 2.36 -19.50
N ASN A 327 -2.17 1.20 -18.87
CA ASN A 327 -1.44 1.01 -17.62
C ASN A 327 0.08 1.07 -17.83
N LEU A 328 0.57 0.53 -18.96
CA LEU A 328 1.98 0.63 -19.35
C LEU A 328 2.37 2.08 -19.65
N GLU A 329 1.51 2.85 -20.33
CA GLU A 329 1.67 4.29 -20.54
C GLU A 329 1.89 4.98 -19.20
N ILE A 330 0.94 4.80 -18.28
CA ILE A 330 0.97 5.45 -16.96
C ILE A 330 2.24 5.09 -16.20
N PHE A 331 2.62 3.81 -16.22
CA PHE A 331 3.84 3.33 -15.58
C PHE A 331 5.10 4.00 -16.16
N LEU A 332 5.24 3.97 -17.49
CA LEU A 332 6.41 4.54 -18.16
C LEU A 332 6.45 6.06 -18.02
N ARG A 333 5.31 6.73 -18.20
CA ARG A 333 5.19 8.18 -18.01
C ARG A 333 5.55 8.56 -16.57
N SER A 334 4.96 7.91 -15.58
CA SER A 334 5.26 8.19 -14.16
C SER A 334 6.72 7.93 -13.81
N GLY A 335 7.32 6.86 -14.35
CA GLY A 335 8.71 6.50 -14.11
C GLY A 335 9.74 7.40 -14.84
N LEU A 336 9.41 7.88 -16.04
CA LEU A 336 10.31 8.64 -16.91
C LEU A 336 10.10 10.15 -16.82
N LEU A 337 8.92 10.60 -16.43
CA LEU A 337 8.57 12.02 -16.37
C LEU A 337 8.16 12.45 -14.97
N GLY A 338 7.99 11.55 -14.01
CA GLY A 338 7.52 11.88 -12.67
C GLY A 338 6.02 11.62 -12.50
N THR A 339 5.59 11.52 -11.25
CA THR A 339 4.29 10.97 -10.84
C THR A 339 3.11 11.92 -11.07
N ASP A 340 3.43 13.16 -11.38
CA ASP A 340 2.55 14.29 -11.64
C ASP A 340 2.50 14.68 -13.13
N SER A 341 3.18 13.91 -13.98
CA SER A 341 3.13 14.07 -15.43
C SER A 341 1.72 13.78 -15.98
N LYS A 342 1.42 14.35 -17.15
CA LYS A 342 0.20 14.08 -17.91
C LYS A 342 0.55 13.49 -19.27
N PHE A 343 -0.46 12.96 -19.96
CA PHE A 343 -0.29 12.40 -21.29
C PHE A 343 0.32 13.42 -22.29
N GLU A 344 0.07 14.71 -22.10
CA GLU A 344 0.62 15.79 -22.93
C GLU A 344 2.12 16.03 -22.69
N ASP A 345 2.69 15.49 -21.61
CA ASP A 345 4.09 15.74 -21.23
C ASP A 345 5.08 14.80 -21.91
N TRP A 346 4.62 13.76 -22.63
CA TRP A 346 5.49 12.85 -23.39
C TRP A 346 6.54 13.57 -24.25
N PRO A 347 6.23 14.64 -25.01
CA PRO A 347 7.21 15.37 -25.81
C PRO A 347 8.39 15.96 -25.03
N ALA A 348 8.31 16.09 -23.70
CA ALA A 348 9.42 16.52 -22.85
C ALA A 348 10.60 15.54 -22.86
N LEU A 349 10.38 14.26 -23.26
CA LEU A 349 11.45 13.28 -23.49
C LEU A 349 12.12 13.42 -24.88
N GLY A 350 11.87 14.52 -25.59
CA GLY A 350 12.44 14.76 -26.91
C GLY A 350 11.87 13.84 -28.00
N ARG A 351 12.72 13.36 -28.91
CA ARG A 351 12.31 12.52 -30.05
C ARG A 351 11.61 11.24 -29.60
N PHE A 352 12.17 10.55 -28.60
CA PHE A 352 11.59 9.33 -28.04
C PHE A 352 10.16 9.56 -27.55
N GLY A 353 9.95 10.63 -26.78
CA GLY A 353 8.63 10.97 -26.27
C GLY A 353 7.59 11.25 -27.36
N LYS A 354 7.98 12.01 -28.40
CA LYS A 354 7.13 12.29 -29.57
C LYS A 354 6.77 11.03 -30.37
N GLU A 355 7.68 10.06 -30.45
CA GLU A 355 7.44 8.78 -31.14
C GLU A 355 6.58 7.82 -30.29
N MET A 356 6.72 7.85 -28.96
CA MET A 356 5.95 6.99 -28.05
C MET A 356 4.52 7.49 -27.82
N GLN A 357 4.29 8.81 -27.78
CA GLN A 357 2.98 9.37 -27.46
C GLN A 357 1.85 8.84 -28.38
N PRO A 358 2.00 8.76 -29.72
CA PRO A 358 0.97 8.19 -30.60
C PRO A 358 0.69 6.71 -30.33
N TRP A 359 1.70 5.93 -29.91
CA TRP A 359 1.55 4.50 -29.59
C TRP A 359 0.59 4.27 -28.42
N PHE A 360 0.56 5.21 -27.48
CA PHE A 360 -0.28 5.18 -26.29
C PHE A 360 -1.61 5.92 -26.42
N ARG A 361 -1.99 6.43 -27.59
CA ARG A 361 -3.20 7.24 -27.78
C ARG A 361 -4.38 6.44 -28.37
N PRO A 362 -5.03 5.48 -27.66
CA PRO A 362 -6.26 4.87 -28.14
C PRO A 362 -7.47 5.66 -27.64
N GLY A 363 -7.95 6.63 -28.43
CA GLY A 363 -9.33 7.15 -28.41
C GLY A 363 -9.96 7.59 -27.08
N HIS A 364 -9.18 7.84 -26.02
CA HIS A 364 -9.71 8.10 -24.68
C HIS A 364 -9.57 9.56 -24.26
N VAL A 365 -10.67 10.08 -23.72
CA VAL A 365 -10.82 11.43 -23.16
C VAL A 365 -10.22 11.41 -21.74
N ASP A 366 -9.18 12.20 -21.49
CA ASP A 366 -8.65 12.39 -20.14
C ASP A 366 -9.60 13.31 -19.36
N TYR A 367 -10.33 12.74 -18.40
CA TYR A 367 -11.29 13.49 -17.58
C TYR A 367 -10.65 14.22 -16.39
N ARG A 368 -9.32 14.23 -16.26
CA ARG A 368 -8.66 14.91 -15.15
C ARG A 368 -8.54 16.41 -15.42
N LYS A 369 -9.30 17.18 -14.63
CA LYS A 369 -9.17 18.63 -14.51
C LYS A 369 -7.73 19.03 -14.17
N GLU A 370 -7.37 20.20 -14.67
CA GLU A 370 -6.06 20.85 -14.69
C GLU A 370 -5.35 20.88 -13.33
N VAL A 371 -4.45 19.92 -13.08
CA VAL A 371 -3.40 20.06 -12.05
C VAL A 371 -2.21 20.82 -12.65
N PRO A 372 -1.55 21.76 -11.95
CA PRO A 372 -0.45 22.55 -12.50
C PRO A 372 0.77 21.70 -12.92
N ARG A 373 1.63 22.29 -13.77
CA ARG A 373 2.76 21.64 -14.47
C ARG A 373 4.08 21.63 -13.69
N LEU A 374 4.99 20.81 -14.22
CA LEU A 374 6.41 20.56 -13.94
C LEU A 374 6.74 19.41 -12.99
N PRO A 375 7.31 18.30 -13.50
CA PRO A 375 8.05 17.40 -12.66
C PRO A 375 9.35 18.07 -12.21
N ALA A 376 9.72 17.87 -10.95
CA ALA A 376 11.02 18.33 -10.51
C ALA A 376 12.10 17.43 -11.18
N PRO A 377 12.95 17.95 -12.09
CA PRO A 377 13.81 17.14 -12.97
C PRO A 377 14.77 16.22 -12.23
N TRP A 378 15.04 16.51 -10.95
CA TRP A 378 15.92 15.72 -10.10
C TRP A 378 15.29 14.38 -9.64
N HIS A 379 13.98 14.32 -9.39
CA HIS A 379 13.30 13.06 -9.04
C HIS A 379 13.39 12.07 -10.21
N THR A 380 13.06 12.55 -11.40
CA THR A 380 13.13 11.81 -12.65
C THR A 380 14.54 11.28 -12.92
N GLY A 381 15.57 12.11 -12.73
CA GLY A 381 16.96 11.68 -12.87
C GLY A 381 17.35 10.54 -11.93
N ILE A 382 16.94 10.59 -10.66
CA ILE A 382 17.23 9.55 -9.66
C ILE A 382 16.52 8.23 -10.01
N HIS A 383 15.25 8.30 -10.43
CA HIS A 383 14.48 7.11 -10.82
C HIS A 383 15.04 6.46 -12.08
N LEU A 384 15.35 7.26 -13.11
CA LEU A 384 15.93 6.76 -14.35
C LEU A 384 17.29 6.11 -14.11
N ALA A 385 18.17 6.77 -13.34
CA ALA A 385 19.46 6.21 -12.96
C ALA A 385 19.30 4.89 -12.17
N GLY A 386 18.32 4.83 -11.27
CA GLY A 386 17.99 3.62 -10.52
C GLY A 386 17.49 2.47 -11.40
N LEU A 387 16.59 2.76 -12.35
CA LEU A 387 16.06 1.79 -13.31
C LEU A 387 17.17 1.24 -14.22
N ILE A 388 17.99 2.12 -14.81
CA ILE A 388 19.12 1.72 -15.64
C ILE A 388 20.09 0.85 -14.84
N TRP A 389 20.45 1.26 -13.63
CA TRP A 389 21.33 0.48 -12.76
C TRP A 389 20.74 -0.88 -12.38
N GLY A 390 19.45 -0.93 -12.06
CA GLY A 390 18.72 -2.17 -11.77
C GLY A 390 18.77 -3.13 -12.95
N LEU A 391 18.46 -2.67 -14.16
CA LEU A 391 18.50 -3.47 -15.38
C LEU A 391 19.92 -3.98 -15.67
N LEU A 392 20.93 -3.11 -15.58
CA LEU A 392 22.33 -3.53 -15.74
C LEU A 392 22.72 -4.57 -14.68
N ALA A 393 22.31 -4.40 -13.43
CA ALA A 393 22.56 -5.36 -12.37
C ALA A 393 21.88 -6.71 -12.66
N LEU A 394 20.65 -6.70 -13.17
CA LEU A 394 19.92 -7.93 -13.55
C LEU A 394 20.59 -8.70 -14.69
N LEU A 395 21.21 -8.00 -15.65
CA LEU A 395 21.94 -8.63 -16.76
C LEU A 395 23.29 -9.19 -16.32
N VAL A 396 24.03 -8.44 -15.49
CA VAL A 396 25.40 -8.80 -15.09
C VAL A 396 25.43 -9.84 -13.97
N TRP A 397 24.44 -9.82 -13.07
CA TRP A 397 24.44 -10.65 -11.87
C TRP A 397 24.37 -12.16 -12.15
N PRO A 398 23.48 -12.68 -13.02
CA PRO A 398 23.41 -14.12 -13.34
C PRO A 398 24.70 -14.63 -13.95
N ALA A 399 25.29 -13.88 -14.90
CA ALA A 399 26.57 -14.22 -15.52
C ALA A 399 27.69 -14.29 -14.48
N TRP A 400 27.73 -13.34 -13.54
CA TRP A 400 28.68 -13.36 -12.45
C TRP A 400 28.48 -14.55 -11.50
N LEU A 401 27.23 -14.86 -11.14
CA LEU A 401 26.86 -16.01 -10.29
C LEU A 401 27.29 -17.32 -10.94
N LEU A 402 27.05 -17.46 -12.25
CA LEU A 402 27.44 -18.61 -13.04
C LEU A 402 28.95 -18.79 -13.05
N VAL A 403 29.71 -17.75 -13.42
CA VAL A 403 31.18 -17.75 -13.44
C VAL A 403 31.74 -18.11 -12.06
N LYS A 404 31.16 -17.56 -10.99
CA LYS A 404 31.61 -17.85 -9.63
C LYS A 404 31.31 -19.28 -9.21
N THR A 405 30.12 -19.78 -9.51
CA THR A 405 29.70 -21.15 -9.21
C THR A 405 30.62 -22.15 -9.91
N ILE A 406 30.94 -21.90 -11.18
CA ILE A 406 31.89 -22.70 -11.97
C ILE A 406 33.29 -22.64 -11.35
N ARG A 407 33.80 -21.44 -11.04
CA ARG A 407 35.16 -21.26 -10.48
C ARG A 407 35.33 -21.84 -9.09
N GLN A 408 34.30 -21.85 -8.26
CA GLN A 408 34.41 -22.34 -6.88
C GLN A 408 34.34 -23.88 -6.78
N ARG A 409 34.06 -24.60 -7.89
CA ARG A 409 34.01 -26.09 -7.99
C ARG A 409 33.26 -26.81 -6.86
N SER A 410 32.43 -26.10 -6.11
CA SER A 410 31.61 -26.69 -5.08
C SER A 410 30.36 -25.84 -4.93
N TRP A 411 29.24 -26.40 -5.37
CA TRP A 411 27.90 -25.89 -5.05
C TRP A 411 27.61 -25.96 -3.54
N LEU A 412 28.49 -26.62 -2.77
CA LEU A 412 28.32 -26.96 -1.36
C LEU A 412 28.96 -25.97 -0.37
N LYS A 413 29.95 -25.18 -0.78
CA LYS A 413 30.58 -24.22 0.13
C LYS A 413 29.65 -23.01 0.30
N PRO A 414 29.34 -22.58 1.53
CA PRO A 414 28.59 -21.36 1.76
C PRO A 414 29.28 -20.25 1.00
N LEU A 415 28.51 -19.52 0.20
CA LEU A 415 28.91 -18.27 -0.41
C LEU A 415 29.34 -17.35 0.74
N GLN A 416 30.63 -17.42 1.11
CA GLN A 416 31.28 -16.37 1.90
C GLN A 416 31.27 -15.16 0.97
N LEU A 417 30.14 -14.47 1.00
CA LEU A 417 29.90 -13.24 0.30
C LEU A 417 30.84 -12.24 0.93
N SER A 418 32.05 -12.17 0.35
CA SER A 418 33.09 -11.20 0.67
C SER A 418 32.44 -9.86 0.97
N THR A 419 32.96 -9.13 1.95
CA THR A 419 32.56 -7.77 2.34
C THR A 419 32.66 -6.72 1.23
N ASN A 420 32.87 -7.15 -0.02
CA ASN A 420 33.01 -6.33 -1.20
C ASN A 420 31.66 -5.64 -1.52
N SER A 421 31.65 -4.31 -1.49
CA SER A 421 30.47 -3.46 -1.60
C SER A 421 29.77 -3.63 -2.96
N VAL A 422 30.55 -3.75 -4.04
CA VAL A 422 30.05 -3.91 -5.42
C VAL A 422 29.15 -5.14 -5.55
N LYS A 423 29.57 -6.30 -5.00
CA LYS A 423 28.77 -7.53 -5.03
C LYS A 423 27.45 -7.41 -4.28
N THR A 424 27.46 -6.60 -3.21
CA THR A 424 26.24 -6.35 -2.43
C THR A 424 25.30 -5.43 -3.20
N SER A 425 25.84 -4.41 -3.86
CA SER A 425 25.07 -3.47 -4.68
C SER A 425 24.41 -4.16 -5.89
N LEU A 426 25.14 -5.02 -6.61
CA LEU A 426 24.58 -5.77 -7.75
C LEU A 426 23.44 -6.70 -7.33
N GLY A 427 23.65 -7.55 -6.32
CA GLY A 427 22.59 -8.45 -5.85
C GLY A 427 21.38 -7.70 -5.28
N ALA A 428 21.60 -6.57 -4.59
CA ALA A 428 20.49 -5.70 -4.14
C ALA A 428 19.75 -5.06 -5.31
N GLY A 429 20.47 -4.56 -6.31
CA GLY A 429 19.91 -4.04 -7.55
C GLY A 429 19.05 -5.07 -8.27
N SER A 430 19.54 -6.29 -8.45
CA SER A 430 18.81 -7.39 -9.11
C SER A 430 17.52 -7.78 -8.39
N VAL A 431 17.54 -7.83 -7.05
CA VAL A 431 16.35 -8.13 -6.24
C VAL A 431 15.32 -7.02 -6.36
N LEU A 432 15.75 -5.77 -6.20
CA LEU A 432 14.84 -4.62 -6.22
C LEU A 432 14.21 -4.46 -7.61
N ILE A 433 14.99 -4.59 -8.69
CA ILE A 433 14.42 -4.48 -10.05
C ILE A 433 13.50 -5.65 -10.37
N LEU A 434 13.84 -6.88 -9.97
CA LEU A 434 12.97 -8.03 -10.16
C LEU A 434 11.65 -7.85 -9.38
N PHE A 435 11.73 -7.37 -8.14
CA PHE A 435 10.57 -7.06 -7.34
C PHE A 435 9.70 -5.98 -8.00
N VAL A 436 10.32 -4.90 -8.49
CA VAL A 436 9.63 -3.84 -9.24
C VAL A 436 8.96 -4.40 -10.49
N ILE A 437 9.65 -5.23 -11.28
CA ILE A 437 9.08 -5.85 -12.49
C ILE A 437 7.86 -6.71 -12.14
N VAL A 438 7.97 -7.61 -11.15
CA VAL A 438 6.86 -8.50 -10.78
C VAL A 438 5.65 -7.69 -10.30
N GLN A 439 5.86 -6.71 -9.42
CA GLN A 439 4.79 -5.85 -8.92
C GLN A 439 4.19 -4.99 -10.05
N SER A 440 5.02 -4.41 -10.92
CA SER A 440 4.55 -3.65 -12.08
C SER A 440 3.75 -4.52 -13.04
N CYS A 441 4.22 -5.72 -13.38
CA CYS A 441 3.47 -6.66 -14.22
C CYS A 441 2.11 -6.98 -13.60
N PHE A 442 2.09 -7.29 -12.30
CA PHE A 442 0.84 -7.54 -11.58
C PHE A 442 -0.13 -6.35 -11.70
N ILE A 443 0.33 -5.12 -11.45
CA ILE A 443 -0.53 -3.94 -11.55
C ILE A 443 -0.94 -3.66 -12.99
N VAL A 444 -0.02 -3.74 -13.98
CA VAL A 444 -0.32 -3.51 -15.41
C VAL A 444 -1.39 -4.47 -15.91
N PHE A 445 -1.28 -5.76 -15.57
CA PHE A 445 -2.16 -6.78 -16.10
C PHE A 445 -3.49 -6.92 -15.37
N LEU A 446 -3.54 -6.62 -14.07
CA LEU A 446 -4.71 -6.95 -13.24
C LEU A 446 -5.40 -5.74 -12.62
N TRP A 447 -4.75 -4.58 -12.57
CA TRP A 447 -5.29 -3.38 -11.90
C TRP A 447 -5.22 -2.17 -12.83
N SER A 448 -5.87 -1.05 -12.48
CA SER A 448 -5.71 0.20 -13.23
C SER A 448 -5.67 1.40 -12.28
N SER A 449 -4.49 1.72 -11.78
CA SER A 449 -4.33 2.94 -11.00
C SER A 449 -2.87 3.39 -10.99
N GLU A 450 -2.64 4.55 -11.58
CA GLU A 450 -1.41 5.34 -11.48
C GLU A 450 -0.90 5.46 -10.05
N ILE A 451 -1.82 5.68 -9.11
CA ILE A 451 -1.52 5.87 -7.69
C ILE A 451 -0.80 4.66 -7.11
N ARG A 452 -1.25 3.43 -7.46
CA ARG A 452 -0.66 2.19 -6.94
C ARG A 452 0.74 1.93 -7.47
N PHE A 453 1.01 2.25 -8.73
CA PHE A 453 2.37 2.13 -9.27
C PHE A 453 3.33 3.04 -8.50
N THR A 454 2.93 4.29 -8.33
CA THR A 454 3.77 5.27 -7.67
C THR A 454 4.00 4.90 -6.22
N LEU A 455 2.95 4.74 -5.42
CA LEU A 455 3.09 4.52 -3.98
C LEU A 455 3.87 3.24 -3.65
N LEU A 456 3.54 2.14 -4.33
CA LEU A 456 4.09 0.83 -4.01
C LEU A 456 5.56 0.69 -4.42
N LEU A 457 5.95 1.31 -5.54
CA LEU A 457 7.29 1.15 -6.10
C LEU A 457 8.27 2.25 -5.70
N MET A 458 7.78 3.43 -5.29
CA MET A 458 8.61 4.59 -4.98
C MET A 458 9.74 4.29 -3.99
N PRO A 459 9.54 3.58 -2.86
CA PRO A 459 10.63 3.27 -1.94
C PRO A 459 11.73 2.44 -2.61
N MET A 460 11.36 1.45 -3.42
CA MET A 460 12.30 0.56 -4.10
C MET A 460 13.06 1.30 -5.21
N LEU A 461 12.38 2.15 -5.98
CA LEU A 461 13.00 2.98 -7.01
C LEU A 461 13.96 4.01 -6.43
N ALA A 462 13.60 4.64 -5.29
CA ALA A 462 14.47 5.56 -4.59
C ALA A 462 15.76 4.88 -4.08
N VAL A 463 15.63 3.65 -3.55
CA VAL A 463 16.77 2.84 -3.12
C VAL A 463 17.64 2.42 -4.31
N LEU A 464 17.04 2.03 -5.44
CA LEU A 464 17.75 1.73 -6.68
C LEU A 464 18.56 2.95 -7.17
N GLY A 465 17.97 4.15 -7.14
CA GLY A 465 18.66 5.40 -7.46
C GLY A 465 19.87 5.64 -6.55
N CYS A 466 19.71 5.42 -5.24
CA CYS A 466 20.81 5.52 -4.29
C CYS A 466 21.92 4.48 -4.54
N LEU A 467 21.57 3.24 -4.92
CA LEU A 467 22.53 2.21 -5.29
C LEU A 467 23.32 2.59 -6.55
N ALA A 468 22.66 3.21 -7.53
CA ALA A 468 23.30 3.75 -8.74
C ALA A 468 24.30 4.86 -8.38
N CYS A 469 23.87 5.86 -7.59
CA CYS A 469 24.76 6.92 -7.12
C CYS A 469 25.96 6.36 -6.34
N GLN A 470 25.72 5.40 -5.43
CA GLN A 470 26.80 4.72 -4.70
C GLN A 470 27.74 3.97 -5.64
N GLY A 471 27.21 3.27 -6.65
CA GLY A 471 27.98 2.56 -7.65
C GLY A 471 28.89 3.49 -8.44
N ILE A 472 28.36 4.63 -8.91
CA ILE A 472 29.12 5.66 -9.61
C ILE A 472 30.22 6.23 -8.70
N MET A 473 29.88 6.63 -7.47
CA MET A 473 30.86 7.18 -6.53
C MET A 473 31.97 6.17 -6.17
N GLU A 474 31.64 4.90 -5.98
CA GLU A 474 32.63 3.86 -5.70
C GLU A 474 33.48 3.54 -6.95
N GLY A 475 32.87 3.57 -8.13
CA GLY A 475 33.53 3.38 -9.42
C GLY A 475 34.52 4.50 -9.75
N THR A 476 34.15 5.76 -9.55
CA THR A 476 35.04 6.91 -9.78
C THR A 476 36.22 6.90 -8.81
N VAL A 477 36.02 6.51 -7.55
CA VAL A 477 37.11 6.32 -6.57
C VAL A 477 38.04 5.17 -6.96
N LEU A 478 37.51 4.09 -7.53
CA LEU A 478 38.33 2.98 -8.02
C LEU A 478 39.14 3.38 -9.27
N LEU A 479 38.51 4.08 -10.21
CA LEU A 479 39.15 4.58 -11.41
C LEU A 479 40.25 5.58 -11.06
N SER A 480 39.97 6.53 -10.17
CA SER A 480 40.95 7.51 -9.71
C SER A 480 42.12 6.82 -9.01
N ARG A 481 41.85 5.80 -8.17
CA ARG A 481 42.92 4.99 -7.54
C ARG A 481 43.77 4.26 -8.58
N TRP A 482 43.17 3.74 -9.64
CA TRP A 482 43.90 3.03 -10.70
C TRP A 482 44.80 3.97 -11.50
N MET A 483 44.29 5.16 -11.84
CA MET A 483 45.03 6.20 -12.57
C MET A 483 46.03 6.97 -11.70
N SER A 484 45.90 6.92 -10.36
CA SER A 484 46.78 7.64 -9.44
C SER A 484 48.18 7.02 -9.33
N PRO A 485 49.25 7.83 -9.24
CA PRO A 485 50.59 7.39 -8.87
C PRO A 485 50.60 6.65 -7.52
N ALA A 486 51.55 5.73 -7.30
CA ALA A 486 51.60 4.88 -6.11
C ALA A 486 51.53 5.65 -4.77
N ARG A 487 52.20 6.81 -4.67
CA ARG A 487 52.15 7.68 -3.48
C ARG A 487 50.74 8.24 -3.20
N TRP A 488 49.97 8.53 -4.26
CA TRP A 488 48.59 9.00 -4.13
C TRP A 488 47.63 7.87 -3.72
N ARG A 489 47.87 6.63 -4.18
CA ARG A 489 47.07 5.46 -3.74
C ARG A 489 47.16 5.24 -2.23
N GLN A 490 48.36 5.34 -1.67
CA GLN A 490 48.55 5.17 -0.23
C GLN A 490 47.82 6.25 0.59
N ARG A 491 47.87 7.51 0.14
CA ARG A 491 47.10 8.61 0.75
C ARG A 491 45.59 8.37 0.67
N LEU A 492 45.08 7.92 -0.49
CA LEU A 492 43.66 7.58 -0.69
C LEU A 492 43.20 6.41 0.19
N ASP A 493 44.06 5.41 0.41
CA ASP A 493 43.74 4.28 1.30
C ASP A 493 43.70 4.72 2.77
N ILE A 494 44.63 5.57 3.20
CA ILE A 494 44.64 6.13 4.56
C ILE A 494 43.40 7.00 4.80
N THR A 495 43.07 7.92 3.88
CA THR A 495 41.85 8.74 3.99
C THR A 495 40.59 7.88 3.96
N ARG A 496 40.54 6.83 3.13
CA ARG A 496 39.42 5.89 3.13
C ARG A 496 39.27 5.15 4.46
N ILE A 497 40.35 4.66 5.04
CA ILE A 497 40.34 3.99 6.36
C ILE A 497 39.89 4.97 7.44
N TRP A 498 40.39 6.21 7.40
CA TRP A 498 40.06 7.25 8.35
C TRP A 498 38.59 7.67 8.24
N CYS A 499 38.10 7.95 7.03
CA CYS A 499 36.70 8.23 6.74
C CYS A 499 35.79 7.04 7.10
N ARG A 500 36.27 5.79 7.00
CA ARG A 500 35.51 4.62 7.45
C ARG A 500 35.45 4.50 8.97
N ARG A 501 36.54 4.80 9.68
CA ARG A 501 36.59 4.78 11.14
C ARG A 501 35.82 5.95 11.78
N ARG A 502 35.84 7.12 11.14
CA ARG A 502 35.12 8.34 11.58
C ARG A 502 33.81 8.59 10.83
N GLY A 503 33.35 7.62 10.03
CA GLY A 503 32.15 7.78 9.21
C GLY A 503 30.87 8.03 10.02
N TRP A 504 30.86 7.67 11.30
CA TRP A 504 29.77 7.98 12.21
C TRP A 504 29.65 9.48 12.53
N ILE A 505 30.78 10.24 12.54
CA ILE A 505 30.77 11.69 12.74
C ILE A 505 30.13 12.36 11.52
N GLY A 506 30.56 11.98 10.31
CA GLY A 506 29.96 12.49 9.09
C GLY A 506 28.47 12.15 8.97
N ALA A 507 28.08 10.94 9.38
CA ALA A 507 26.69 10.54 9.46
C ALA A 507 25.89 11.38 10.48
N LEU A 508 26.45 11.64 11.67
CA LEU A 508 25.83 12.47 12.69
C LEU A 508 25.64 13.92 12.23
N LEU A 509 26.69 14.52 11.65
CA LEU A 509 26.60 15.87 11.07
C LEU A 509 25.55 15.94 9.97
N LEU A 510 25.49 14.93 9.10
CA LEU A 510 24.45 14.85 8.07
C LEU A 510 23.04 14.73 8.66
N CYS A 511 22.86 13.94 9.73
CA CYS A 511 21.60 13.81 10.45
C CYS A 511 21.16 15.14 11.09
N ILE A 512 22.10 15.88 11.70
CA ILE A 512 21.85 17.20 12.29
C ILE A 512 21.47 18.21 11.19
N MET A 513 22.22 18.26 10.09
CA MET A 513 21.92 19.14 8.96
C MET A 513 20.56 18.81 8.33
N ALA A 514 20.25 17.53 8.11
CA ALA A 514 18.96 17.09 7.57
C ALA A 514 17.80 17.47 8.49
N GLY A 515 17.93 17.27 9.80
CA GLY A 515 16.94 17.70 10.78
C GLY A 515 16.77 19.23 10.82
N GLY A 516 17.87 19.98 10.73
CA GLY A 516 17.85 21.44 10.67
C GLY A 516 17.17 21.99 9.41
N LEU A 517 17.47 21.41 8.25
CA LEU A 517 16.83 21.75 6.98
C LEU A 517 15.34 21.40 7.00
N ALA A 518 14.97 20.22 7.48
CA ALA A 518 13.57 19.84 7.64
C ALA A 518 12.84 20.85 8.55
N ARG A 519 13.41 21.20 9.71
CA ARG A 519 12.83 22.23 10.59
C ARG A 519 12.68 23.58 9.89
N ARG A 520 13.65 24.01 9.08
CA ARG A 520 13.59 25.29 8.37
C ARG A 520 12.51 25.31 7.28
N TYR A 521 12.39 24.24 6.52
CA TYR A 521 11.61 24.21 5.28
C TYR A 521 10.29 23.44 5.38
N HIS A 522 9.96 22.83 6.52
CA HIS A 522 8.76 21.98 6.63
C HIS A 522 7.48 22.70 6.19
N VAL A 523 7.23 23.93 6.65
CA VAL A 523 6.04 24.71 6.27
C VAL A 523 5.98 24.95 4.76
N GLU A 524 7.07 25.45 4.15
CA GLU A 524 7.15 25.67 2.70
C GLU A 524 6.92 24.38 1.90
N ILE A 525 7.47 23.25 2.37
CA ILE A 525 7.26 21.94 1.76
C ILE A 525 5.77 21.55 1.84
N SER A 526 5.14 21.74 3.00
CA SER A 526 3.73 21.42 3.19
C SER A 526 2.83 22.30 2.32
N ASP A 527 3.13 23.59 2.21
CA ASP A 527 2.40 24.53 1.37
C ASP A 527 2.50 24.14 -0.10
N TRP A 528 3.72 23.84 -0.56
CA TRP A 528 3.96 23.33 -1.90
C TRP A 528 3.22 22.01 -2.16
N GLN A 529 3.21 21.06 -1.22
CA GLN A 529 2.47 19.80 -1.35
C GLN A 529 0.95 20.01 -1.42
N ARG A 530 0.41 20.92 -0.61
CA ARG A 530 -1.01 21.26 -0.61
C ARG A 530 -1.43 21.86 -1.95
N GLU A 531 -0.69 22.85 -2.43
CA GLU A 531 -0.92 23.50 -3.70
C GLU A 531 -0.84 22.47 -4.84
N ARG A 532 0.18 21.61 -4.83
CA ARG A 532 0.41 20.62 -5.89
C ARG A 532 -0.70 19.58 -5.99
N MET A 533 -1.28 19.18 -4.86
CA MET A 533 -2.28 18.11 -4.77
C MET A 533 -3.71 18.62 -4.64
N SER A 534 -3.90 19.94 -4.69
CA SER A 534 -5.19 20.60 -4.46
C SER A 534 -5.86 20.13 -3.15
N VAL A 535 -5.06 19.92 -2.10
CA VAL A 535 -5.55 19.47 -0.80
C VAL A 535 -6.23 20.64 -0.10
N GLN A 536 -7.51 20.47 0.19
CA GLN A 536 -8.28 21.44 0.97
C GLN A 536 -7.91 21.34 2.45
N VAL A 537 -7.82 22.50 3.11
CA VAL A 537 -7.75 22.58 4.56
C VAL A 537 -9.11 23.07 5.05
N PHE A 538 -9.72 22.29 5.93
CA PHE A 538 -11.02 22.59 6.49
C PHE A 538 -10.85 23.47 7.72
N GLU A 539 -11.32 24.72 7.67
CA GLU A 539 -11.31 25.62 8.83
C GLU A 539 -12.40 25.27 9.86
N LYS A 540 -13.40 24.52 9.43
CA LYS A 540 -14.55 24.07 10.23
C LYS A 540 -14.89 22.63 9.84
N ASP A 541 -15.59 21.95 10.73
CA ASP A 541 -16.00 20.57 10.51
C ASP A 541 -16.80 20.41 9.21
N TYR A 542 -16.26 19.64 8.28
CA TYR A 542 -16.87 19.32 7.00
C TYR A 542 -17.60 17.98 7.09
N TYR A 543 -18.94 18.03 7.10
CA TYR A 543 -19.78 16.84 7.11
C TYR A 543 -20.14 16.42 5.68
N PRO A 544 -19.80 15.19 5.25
CA PRO A 544 -20.20 14.71 3.94
C PRO A 544 -21.70 14.41 3.89
N LYS A 545 -22.24 14.32 2.67
CA LYS A 545 -23.66 14.02 2.39
C LYS A 545 -24.22 12.83 3.17
N TYR A 546 -23.44 11.76 3.37
CA TYR A 546 -23.90 10.57 4.12
C TYR A 546 -23.88 10.77 5.63
N SER A 547 -23.03 11.66 6.16
CA SER A 547 -23.09 12.05 7.57
C SER A 547 -24.35 12.86 7.84
N THR A 548 -24.64 13.86 6.99
CA THR A 548 -25.91 14.61 7.03
C THR A 548 -27.12 13.68 6.89
N MET A 549 -27.03 12.71 5.97
CA MET A 549 -28.08 11.70 5.78
C MET A 549 -28.32 10.87 7.04
N ALA A 550 -27.26 10.35 7.66
CA ALA A 550 -27.36 9.56 8.89
C ALA A 550 -27.98 10.36 10.04
N GLN A 551 -27.61 11.64 10.19
CA GLN A 551 -28.24 12.53 11.17
C GLN A 551 -29.73 12.74 10.89
N GLY A 552 -30.11 12.95 9.63
CA GLY A 552 -31.51 13.09 9.22
C GLY A 552 -32.34 11.84 9.50
N LEU A 553 -31.79 10.65 9.27
CA LEU A 553 -32.45 9.37 9.57
C LEU A 553 -32.64 9.17 11.07
N GLN A 554 -31.62 9.47 11.88
CA GLN A 554 -31.70 9.36 13.34
C GLN A 554 -32.75 10.32 13.92
N LYS A 555 -32.81 11.57 13.42
CA LYS A 555 -33.86 12.54 13.79
C LYS A 555 -35.26 12.06 13.42
N ALA A 556 -35.40 11.36 12.29
CA ALA A 556 -36.66 10.75 11.87
C ALA A 556 -37.03 9.47 12.66
N GLY A 557 -36.25 9.11 13.69
CA GLY A 557 -36.49 7.90 14.50
C GLY A 557 -36.09 6.59 13.82
N ILE A 558 -35.37 6.66 12.68
CA ILE A 558 -34.89 5.49 11.95
C ILE A 558 -33.54 5.08 12.54
N GLY A 559 -33.55 4.10 13.45
CA GLY A 559 -32.35 3.64 14.14
C GLY A 559 -32.49 2.23 14.71
N GLY A 560 -31.53 1.85 15.57
CA GLY A 560 -31.48 0.55 16.24
C GLY A 560 -31.29 -0.61 15.25
N ASP A 561 -32.39 -1.11 14.70
CA ASP A 561 -32.43 -2.35 13.92
C ASP A 561 -32.69 -2.14 12.42
N ALA A 562 -32.69 -0.89 11.96
CA ALA A 562 -32.95 -0.54 10.57
C ALA A 562 -31.98 -1.27 9.61
N VAL A 563 -32.56 -1.92 8.61
CA VAL A 563 -31.86 -2.43 7.43
C VAL A 563 -32.11 -1.48 6.27
N ILE A 564 -31.06 -0.80 5.81
CA ILE A 564 -31.16 0.32 4.86
C ILE A 564 -30.54 -0.06 3.53
N MET A 565 -31.32 0.03 2.44
CA MET A 565 -30.80 -0.12 1.09
C MET A 565 -30.39 1.23 0.50
N THR A 566 -29.15 1.36 0.05
CA THR A 566 -28.57 2.59 -0.53
C THR A 566 -27.38 2.25 -1.43
N ARG A 567 -26.91 3.15 -2.31
CA ARG A 567 -25.76 2.87 -3.19
C ARG A 567 -24.48 2.59 -2.40
N ASN A 568 -24.20 3.38 -1.37
CA ASN A 568 -22.97 3.30 -0.59
C ASN A 568 -23.28 3.01 0.90
N PRO A 569 -23.72 1.78 1.24
CA PRO A 569 -24.14 1.46 2.60
C PRO A 569 -23.01 1.61 3.61
N TRP A 570 -21.76 1.31 3.25
CA TRP A 570 -20.60 1.46 4.13
C TRP A 570 -20.40 2.91 4.61
N GLU A 571 -20.58 3.89 3.72
CA GLU A 571 -20.40 5.32 4.01
C GLU A 571 -21.48 5.80 4.98
N LEU A 572 -22.72 5.40 4.76
CA LEU A 572 -23.84 5.72 5.64
C LEU A 572 -23.66 5.04 7.01
N LEU A 573 -23.37 3.74 7.03
CA LEU A 573 -23.33 2.94 8.24
C LEU A 573 -22.23 3.36 9.20
N PHE A 574 -21.15 3.97 8.72
CA PHE A 574 -20.10 4.52 9.58
C PHE A 574 -20.67 5.56 10.57
N TYR A 575 -21.62 6.38 10.13
CA TYR A 575 -22.28 7.42 10.95
C TYR A 575 -23.59 6.96 11.61
N MET A 576 -24.06 5.74 11.34
CA MET A 576 -25.27 5.17 11.95
C MET A 576 -24.94 4.37 13.22
N PRO A 577 -25.93 4.15 14.11
CA PRO A 577 -25.79 3.29 15.27
C PRO A 577 -25.25 1.89 14.90
N PRO A 578 -24.46 1.24 15.78
CA PRO A 578 -23.81 -0.05 15.45
C PRO A 578 -24.75 -1.20 15.05
N ALA A 579 -26.00 -1.17 15.51
CA ALA A 579 -27.00 -2.19 15.19
C ALA A 579 -27.65 -2.02 13.80
N SER A 580 -27.47 -0.85 13.16
CA SER A 580 -27.95 -0.60 11.80
C SER A 580 -27.18 -1.44 10.78
N ARG A 581 -27.90 -1.89 9.75
CA ARG A 581 -27.39 -2.76 8.69
C ARG A 581 -27.67 -2.15 7.32
N GLY A 582 -26.87 -2.52 6.31
CA GLY A 582 -26.96 -1.91 4.99
C GLY A 582 -26.91 -2.89 3.83
N VAL A 583 -27.64 -2.57 2.77
CA VAL A 583 -27.65 -3.32 1.52
C VAL A 583 -27.33 -2.38 0.37
N GLY A 584 -26.35 -2.74 -0.44
CA GLY A 584 -25.94 -1.98 -1.61
C GLY A 584 -27.05 -1.96 -2.64
N LEU A 585 -27.30 -0.81 -3.28
CA LEU A 585 -28.29 -0.71 -4.35
C LEU A 585 -27.69 -1.28 -5.66
N PRO A 586 -28.13 -2.46 -6.15
CA PRO A 586 -27.51 -3.15 -7.29
C PRO A 586 -27.98 -2.61 -8.62
N TYR A 587 -27.13 -2.55 -9.65
CA TYR A 587 -27.52 -2.17 -11.00
C TYR A 587 -28.44 -3.24 -11.64
N ALA A 588 -29.75 -3.12 -11.41
CA ALA A 588 -30.78 -4.06 -11.86
C ALA A 588 -32.13 -3.37 -12.09
N SER A 589 -33.11 -4.09 -12.62
CA SER A 589 -34.49 -3.65 -12.75
C SER A 589 -35.19 -3.57 -11.37
N PRO A 590 -36.26 -2.77 -11.22
CA PRO A 590 -36.92 -2.57 -9.93
C PRO A 590 -37.40 -3.85 -9.23
N ASP A 591 -37.97 -4.79 -9.98
CA ASP A 591 -38.40 -6.11 -9.51
C ASP A 591 -37.25 -6.87 -8.84
N VAL A 592 -36.07 -6.92 -9.47
CA VAL A 592 -34.87 -7.56 -8.90
C VAL A 592 -34.34 -6.81 -7.68
N ILE A 593 -34.32 -5.47 -7.73
CA ILE A 593 -33.89 -4.63 -6.59
C ILE A 593 -34.75 -4.94 -5.36
N PHE A 594 -36.08 -4.97 -5.51
CA PHE A 594 -36.99 -5.21 -4.39
C PHE A 594 -37.06 -6.68 -3.97
N SER A 595 -36.75 -7.64 -4.85
CA SER A 595 -36.50 -9.03 -4.46
C SER A 595 -35.29 -9.15 -3.54
N ILE A 596 -34.19 -8.46 -3.86
CA ILE A 596 -33.01 -8.40 -2.98
C ILE A 596 -33.35 -7.69 -1.67
N ALA A 597 -34.11 -6.60 -1.74
CA ALA A 597 -34.57 -5.89 -0.55
C ALA A 597 -35.37 -6.80 0.38
N ARG A 598 -36.30 -7.60 -0.17
CA ARG A 598 -37.06 -8.62 0.55
C ARG A 598 -36.14 -9.69 1.15
N TYR A 599 -35.19 -10.24 0.37
CA TYR A 599 -34.29 -11.30 0.82
C TYR A 599 -33.46 -10.90 2.05
N TYR A 600 -32.94 -9.68 2.08
CA TYR A 600 -32.12 -9.16 3.19
C TYR A 600 -32.95 -8.46 4.29
N GLY A 601 -34.28 -8.50 4.22
CA GLY A 601 -35.14 -7.86 5.21
C GLY A 601 -34.95 -6.35 5.30
N VAL A 602 -34.75 -5.68 4.16
CA VAL A 602 -34.68 -4.22 4.08
C VAL A 602 -35.95 -3.62 4.68
N THR A 603 -35.78 -2.52 5.40
CA THR A 603 -36.87 -1.77 6.06
C THR A 603 -36.99 -0.35 5.51
N HIS A 604 -35.87 0.19 5.02
CA HIS A 604 -35.78 1.54 4.52
C HIS A 604 -34.96 1.56 3.24
N PHE A 605 -35.35 2.42 2.30
CA PHE A 605 -34.75 2.55 0.99
C PHE A 605 -34.35 4.01 0.76
N ILE A 606 -33.12 4.26 0.33
CA ILE A 606 -32.60 5.60 0.01
C ILE A 606 -32.26 5.64 -1.48
N ASN A 607 -32.88 6.56 -2.22
CA ASN A 607 -32.59 6.77 -3.64
C ASN A 607 -31.47 7.83 -3.82
N ASP A 608 -30.22 7.42 -3.70
CA ASP A 608 -29.04 8.29 -3.73
C ASP A 608 -28.26 8.26 -5.06
N CYS A 609 -28.71 7.47 -6.04
CA CYS A 609 -28.14 7.45 -7.38
C CYS A 609 -29.23 7.43 -8.45
N ARG A 610 -29.04 8.20 -9.54
CA ARG A 610 -30.03 8.30 -10.63
C ARG A 610 -30.08 7.01 -11.43
N ARG A 611 -31.28 6.48 -11.61
CA ARG A 611 -31.54 5.25 -12.35
C ARG A 611 -32.90 5.36 -13.02
N PRO A 612 -32.98 5.66 -14.34
CA PRO A 612 -34.23 6.00 -15.00
C PRO A 612 -35.38 5.02 -14.74
N GLY A 613 -35.12 3.71 -14.76
CA GLY A 613 -36.13 2.68 -14.47
C GLY A 613 -36.63 2.70 -13.02
N LEU A 614 -35.71 2.83 -12.05
CA LEU A 614 -36.06 2.93 -10.62
C LEU A 614 -36.72 4.27 -10.31
N ASP A 615 -36.21 5.39 -10.84
CA ASP A 615 -36.78 6.71 -10.67
C ASP A 615 -38.21 6.79 -11.20
N SER A 616 -38.46 6.16 -12.36
CA SER A 616 -39.82 6.06 -12.92
C SER A 616 -40.73 5.19 -12.05
N PHE A 617 -40.22 4.09 -11.51
CA PHE A 617 -40.97 3.24 -10.56
C PHE A 617 -41.36 4.02 -9.30
N LEU A 618 -40.41 4.72 -8.66
CA LEU A 618 -40.64 5.50 -7.46
C LEU A 618 -41.61 6.67 -7.69
N LYS A 619 -41.54 7.35 -8.85
CA LYS A 619 -42.46 8.44 -9.21
C LYS A 619 -43.91 7.98 -9.39
N ARG A 620 -44.13 6.77 -9.89
CA ARG A 620 -45.49 6.20 -10.00
C ARG A 620 -46.10 5.88 -8.63
N GLY A 621 -45.26 5.73 -7.60
CA GLY A 621 -45.67 5.28 -6.28
C GLY A 621 -45.93 3.77 -6.26
N HIS A 622 -45.72 3.16 -5.11
CA HIS A 622 -46.07 1.76 -4.85
C HIS A 622 -46.55 1.64 -3.40
N PRO A 623 -47.61 0.86 -3.09
CA PRO A 623 -48.10 0.71 -1.72
C PRO A 623 -47.02 0.22 -0.73
N ALA A 624 -46.11 -0.63 -1.22
CA ALA A 624 -44.96 -1.11 -0.45
C ALA A 624 -43.90 -0.04 -0.10
N LEU A 625 -44.02 1.19 -0.62
CA LEU A 625 -43.04 2.25 -0.50
C LEU A 625 -43.70 3.53 0.00
N THR A 626 -43.58 3.79 1.29
CA THR A 626 -44.10 5.02 1.91
C THR A 626 -42.96 6.02 2.07
N ARG A 627 -43.04 7.20 1.43
CA ARG A 627 -42.01 8.23 1.58
C ARG A 627 -41.98 8.74 3.02
N ILE A 628 -40.78 8.84 3.60
CA ILE A 628 -40.56 9.40 4.94
C ILE A 628 -39.95 10.79 4.79
N THR A 629 -40.39 11.75 5.60
CA THR A 629 -39.76 13.05 5.74
C THR A 629 -38.53 12.91 6.64
N ALA A 630 -37.34 13.02 6.05
CA ALA A 630 -36.08 13.08 6.78
C ALA A 630 -35.27 14.27 6.27
N ASP A 631 -34.57 14.97 7.16
CA ASP A 631 -33.79 16.19 6.86
C ASP A 631 -32.46 15.90 6.10
N GLY A 632 -32.46 14.89 5.24
CA GLY A 632 -31.29 14.41 4.51
C GLY A 632 -31.25 14.88 3.05
N PRO A 633 -30.08 14.76 2.38
CA PRO A 633 -29.92 15.16 0.98
C PRO A 633 -30.62 14.21 -0.02
N PHE A 634 -31.15 13.07 0.45
CA PHE A 634 -31.74 12.04 -0.41
C PHE A 634 -33.16 11.66 0.02
N PRO A 635 -34.05 11.30 -0.93
CA PRO A 635 -35.36 10.75 -0.60
C PRO A 635 -35.26 9.40 0.13
N VAL A 636 -36.05 9.26 1.21
CA VAL A 636 -36.17 8.04 2.01
C VAL A 636 -37.56 7.45 1.87
N TYR A 637 -37.63 6.13 1.78
CA TYR A 637 -38.89 5.38 1.74
C TYR A 637 -38.85 4.27 2.79
N LYS A 638 -39.93 4.12 3.56
CA LYS A 638 -40.24 2.90 4.31
C LYS A 638 -40.60 1.82 3.29
N PHE A 639 -40.00 0.64 3.43
CA PHE A 639 -40.23 -0.50 2.55
C PHE A 639 -40.94 -1.62 3.32
N ASP A 640 -42.03 -2.13 2.75
CA ASP A 640 -42.77 -3.28 3.27
C ASP A 640 -42.95 -4.33 2.17
N ALA A 641 -42.13 -5.37 2.23
CA ALA A 641 -42.13 -6.43 1.23
C ALA A 641 -43.46 -7.22 1.16
N THR A 642 -44.28 -7.19 2.22
CA THR A 642 -45.55 -7.93 2.27
C THR A 642 -46.64 -7.34 1.37
N LEU A 643 -46.45 -6.08 0.94
CA LEU A 643 -47.39 -5.36 0.09
C LEU A 643 -47.13 -5.56 -1.41
N PHE A 644 -46.11 -6.34 -1.79
CA PHE A 644 -45.93 -6.79 -3.17
C PHE A 644 -46.79 -8.01 -3.44
N LYS A 645 -47.47 -8.02 -4.60
CA LYS A 645 -48.27 -9.17 -5.02
C LYS A 645 -47.38 -10.31 -5.51
N GLU A 646 -47.93 -11.52 -5.50
CA GLU A 646 -47.27 -12.68 -6.09
C GLU A 646 -46.96 -12.41 -7.58
N GLY A 647 -45.73 -12.68 -8.01
CA GLY A 647 -45.24 -12.42 -9.36
C GLY A 647 -44.76 -11.00 -9.65
N GLU A 648 -44.91 -10.02 -8.73
CA GLU A 648 -44.36 -8.67 -8.93
C GLU A 648 -42.85 -8.59 -8.66
N LEU A 649 -42.34 -9.49 -7.83
CA LEU A 649 -40.93 -9.60 -7.50
C LEU A 649 -40.31 -10.74 -8.29
N ALA A 650 -39.10 -10.52 -8.81
CA ALA A 650 -38.33 -11.55 -9.50
C ALA A 650 -37.98 -12.71 -8.55
N ASP A 651 -38.07 -13.94 -9.04
CA ASP A 651 -37.42 -15.06 -8.36
C ASP A 651 -35.91 -14.96 -8.57
N LEU A 652 -35.17 -14.72 -7.49
CA LEU A 652 -33.72 -14.57 -7.51
C LEU A 652 -33.03 -15.86 -7.99
N ASP A 653 -33.64 -17.01 -7.72
CA ASP A 653 -33.17 -18.31 -8.16
C ASP A 653 -33.63 -18.63 -9.60
N SER A 654 -34.45 -17.79 -10.24
CA SER A 654 -34.79 -17.89 -11.67
C SER A 654 -34.13 -16.82 -12.53
N LEU A 655 -33.25 -15.98 -11.98
CA LEU A 655 -32.61 -14.91 -12.75
C LEU A 655 -31.90 -15.50 -13.97
N PRO A 656 -32.15 -14.96 -15.18
CA PRO A 656 -31.59 -15.50 -16.40
C PRO A 656 -30.07 -15.43 -16.34
N GLU A 657 -29.43 -16.45 -16.89
CA GLU A 657 -28.01 -16.40 -17.18
C GLU A 657 -27.74 -15.23 -18.13
N LYS A 658 -27.22 -14.11 -17.60
CA LYS A 658 -26.71 -13.03 -18.43
C LYS A 658 -25.55 -13.59 -19.26
N LYS A 659 -25.74 -13.70 -20.58
CA LYS A 659 -24.68 -13.98 -21.54
C LYS A 659 -23.72 -12.81 -21.66
#